data_AF-A0A4C1TMB0-F1
#
_entry.id   AF-A0A4C1TMB0-F1
#
_cell.length_a   1.000
_cell.length_b   1.000
_cell.length_c   1.000
_cell.angle_alpha   90.00
_cell.angle_beta   90.00
_cell.angle_gamma   90.00
#
_symmetry.space_group_name_H-M   'P 1'
#
loop_
_entity.id
_entity.type
_entity.pdbx_description
1 polymer ?
#
loop_
_entity_poly.entity_id
_entity_poly.type
_entity_poly.pdbx_seq_one_letter_code
_entity_poly.pdbx_strand_id
1 'polypeptide(L)'
;MSYTSSYRGFFNKTLPRFAPRALRADDFNDPVHLQKISTLNTFHVEDLGAFDLESLSKDYTSDFYRTNEWYRIWLPDEVDRRHDTKTTYQVEIRYANNTNETFTFHGPRGNDENPGPVNWTRPYFDCGRLNKWVVAAVSPVADIYPRHTQFRHIEYPTYTAAVVMEMDYDRIDINQCPPSQGNYGPNRFAGTARCKEETTECEPLHGWGFRRGGYQCRCRPGYRLPGLVRRPYLGELVERATADQYYNNFDCLKIGWIQRLPVQWEKAHPFIRSLYMDQYYEYVNATTGPEALHTEKPNTYEILNFIKSVQPNNCSKYNPSDLFLNGDINYGAEEQFENQAKMAVRLANFISAFLQISDPKEVFTGKRVADKPLTEDQMLGETLAIIMGDSKIWSAGTYWDRNKFTNRTFFAPFAYKTELNTRKFKLEDLARLNKTEEVYTNKDWFRFLKQRWSTNFDALEKFFLKMKVRDDEMGHYLRHYERYPTYYRAANLNHGHWTRPYYDCDGHLKQWVITYAAPFFGWDSVKVKLEFKGVVAVTMSLLSLDLNQCPDRHYVPNAFKGTDKCDKRSSYCVPISGRGFEAGGYKCECLQGYEYPFEDEITYYDGQIVEAEFQNIIQDKETRIDMFKCRLAGAAAIQSSFVIVAMVLFILMKLR
;
A
#
# COMPACT_ATOMS: atom_id res chain seq x y z
N MET A 1 17.98 19.51 12.65
CA MET A 1 19.42 19.80 12.42
C MET A 1 20.27 18.63 12.94
N SER A 2 21.20 18.08 12.15
CA SER A 2 22.05 16.96 12.60
C SER A 2 23.29 17.47 13.34
N TYR A 3 23.28 17.32 14.66
CA TYR A 3 24.55 17.21 15.38
C TYR A 3 25.26 15.99 14.84
N THR A 4 26.48 16.19 14.35
CA THR A 4 27.32 15.04 14.07
C THR A 4 28.33 14.91 15.20
N SER A 5 28.38 13.74 15.83
CA SER A 5 29.53 13.39 16.67
C SER A 5 30.79 13.23 15.81
N SER A 6 30.66 13.21 14.48
CA SER A 6 31.73 12.86 13.55
C SER A 6 32.86 13.87 13.45
N TYR A 7 32.86 15.01 14.15
CA TYR A 7 33.99 15.94 14.17
C TYR A 7 34.38 16.38 15.60
N ARG A 8 35.69 16.37 15.89
CA ARG A 8 36.26 16.89 17.15
C ARG A 8 36.15 18.42 17.20
N GLY A 9 35.28 18.94 18.06
CA GLY A 9 35.09 20.39 18.29
C GLY A 9 34.79 20.71 19.76
N PHE A 10 35.08 21.93 20.20
CA PHE A 10 34.97 22.36 21.60
C PHE A 10 33.55 22.63 22.11
N PHE A 11 32.54 22.59 21.23
CA PHE A 11 31.12 22.61 21.55
C PHE A 11 30.38 21.88 20.43
N ASN A 12 29.21 21.32 20.72
CA ASN A 12 28.26 20.74 19.77
C ASN A 12 28.06 21.67 18.54
N LYS A 13 28.88 21.52 17.48
CA LYS A 13 28.77 22.29 16.25
C LYS A 13 27.82 21.55 15.31
N THR A 14 26.76 22.22 14.88
CA THR A 14 25.91 21.74 13.79
C THR A 14 26.71 21.79 12.49
N LEU A 15 26.58 20.76 11.64
CA LEU A 15 27.16 20.82 10.30
C LEU A 15 26.37 21.84 9.47
N PRO A 16 27.00 22.91 8.96
CA PRO A 16 26.30 23.83 8.08
C PRO A 16 25.90 23.09 6.81
N ARG A 17 24.64 23.23 6.40
CA ARG A 17 24.14 22.70 5.12
C ARG A 17 24.36 21.19 4.93
N PHE A 18 24.23 20.39 5.99
CA PHE A 18 24.32 18.93 5.86
C PHE A 18 23.13 18.39 5.06
N ALA A 19 23.41 17.72 3.95
CA ALA A 19 22.39 17.20 3.04
C ALA A 19 22.88 15.89 2.40
N PRO A 20 22.83 14.76 3.13
CA PRO A 20 23.17 13.47 2.57
C PRO A 20 22.14 13.10 1.50
N ARG A 21 22.62 12.89 0.28
CA ARG A 21 21.82 12.41 -0.85
C ARG A 21 22.30 11.03 -1.25
N ALA A 22 21.36 10.10 -1.35
CA ALA A 22 21.60 8.78 -1.92
C ALA A 22 20.86 8.65 -3.24
N LEU A 23 21.53 8.15 -4.27
CA LEU A 23 20.94 7.85 -5.58
C LEU A 23 21.32 6.44 -6.02
N ARG A 24 20.42 5.83 -6.80
CA ARG A 24 20.61 4.51 -7.40
C ARG A 24 21.34 4.65 -8.73
N ALA A 25 22.50 4.04 -8.83
CA ALA A 25 23.34 4.06 -10.02
C ALA A 25 22.94 2.93 -10.98
N ASP A 26 23.08 3.18 -12.29
CA ASP A 26 23.13 2.08 -13.25
C ASP A 26 24.53 1.47 -13.20
N ASP A 27 24.61 0.23 -12.72
CA ASP A 27 25.84 -0.49 -12.45
C ASP A 27 26.22 -1.49 -13.54
N PHE A 28 25.60 -1.39 -14.71
CA PHE A 28 25.92 -2.22 -15.88
C PHE A 28 27.42 -2.23 -16.24
N ASN A 29 28.09 -1.06 -16.14
CA ASN A 29 29.52 -0.90 -16.41
C ASN A 29 30.38 -0.90 -15.14
N ASP A 30 29.82 -1.23 -13.97
CA ASP A 30 30.56 -1.22 -12.72
C ASP A 30 31.49 -2.44 -12.63
N PRO A 31 32.80 -2.29 -12.34
CA PRO A 31 33.72 -3.42 -12.18
C PRO A 31 33.30 -4.41 -11.08
N VAL A 32 32.43 -3.98 -10.17
CA VAL A 32 31.83 -4.85 -9.14
C VAL A 32 30.92 -5.94 -9.76
N HIS A 33 30.29 -5.67 -10.90
CA HIS A 33 29.36 -6.57 -11.57
C HIS A 33 30.02 -7.22 -12.79
N LEU A 34 30.71 -8.35 -12.57
CA LEU A 34 31.39 -9.11 -13.61
C LEU A 34 30.47 -9.54 -14.77
N GLN A 35 29.19 -9.75 -14.49
CA GLN A 35 28.19 -10.18 -15.47
C GLN A 35 27.70 -9.05 -16.39
N LYS A 36 28.03 -7.78 -16.08
CA LYS A 36 27.55 -6.60 -16.80
C LYS A 36 26.03 -6.62 -17.00
N ILE A 37 25.30 -6.85 -15.92
CA ILE A 37 23.83 -6.76 -15.89
C ILE A 37 23.52 -5.64 -14.90
N SER A 38 22.64 -4.71 -15.28
CA SER A 38 22.18 -3.68 -14.36
C SER A 38 21.36 -4.33 -13.25
N THR A 39 21.87 -4.30 -12.03
CA THR A 39 21.20 -4.85 -10.85
C THR A 39 20.48 -3.77 -10.05
N LEU A 40 20.80 -2.50 -10.29
CA LEU A 40 20.25 -1.36 -9.55
C LEU A 40 20.51 -1.42 -8.03
N ASN A 41 21.48 -2.22 -7.60
CA ASN A 41 21.85 -2.44 -6.20
C ASN A 41 23.07 -1.63 -5.76
N THR A 42 23.60 -0.79 -6.66
CA THR A 42 24.68 0.15 -6.36
C THR A 42 24.13 1.53 -6.07
N PHE A 43 24.50 2.09 -4.92
CA PHE A 43 24.10 3.44 -4.51
C PHE A 43 25.31 4.38 -4.43
N HIS A 44 25.17 5.56 -5.01
CA HIS A 44 26.06 6.69 -4.78
C HIS A 44 25.50 7.53 -3.65
N VAL A 45 26.32 7.80 -2.65
CA VAL A 45 25.95 8.64 -1.51
C VAL A 45 26.94 9.79 -1.43
N GLU A 46 26.44 11.01 -1.41
CA GLU A 46 27.24 12.23 -1.31
C GLU A 46 26.55 13.26 -0.42
N ASP A 47 27.32 14.10 0.25
CA ASP A 47 26.78 15.25 0.97
C ASP A 47 26.70 16.45 0.03
N LEU A 48 25.49 16.89 -0.33
CA LEU A 48 25.26 18.05 -1.20
C LEU A 48 25.78 19.35 -0.60
N GLY A 49 25.98 19.38 0.71
CA GLY A 49 26.60 20.51 1.36
C GLY A 49 28.10 20.64 1.05
N ALA A 50 28.73 19.63 0.47
CA ALA A 50 30.16 19.65 0.17
C ALA A 50 30.43 20.31 -1.20
N PHE A 51 30.68 21.61 -1.22
CA PHE A 51 30.96 22.34 -2.44
C PHE A 51 31.86 23.55 -2.17
N ASP A 52 32.48 24.03 -3.25
CA ASP A 52 33.26 25.25 -3.23
C ASP A 52 32.35 26.48 -3.00
N LEU A 53 32.63 27.26 -1.95
CA LEU A 53 31.81 28.39 -1.52
C LEU A 53 31.61 29.45 -2.62
N GLU A 54 32.54 29.55 -3.57
CA GLU A 54 32.42 30.45 -4.72
C GLU A 54 31.36 29.99 -5.74
N SER A 55 31.02 28.69 -5.75
CA SER A 55 30.14 28.07 -6.72
C SER A 55 28.67 28.08 -6.28
N LEU A 56 28.00 29.23 -6.43
CA LEU A 56 26.58 29.42 -6.09
C LEU A 56 25.63 28.40 -6.75
N SER A 57 25.99 27.85 -7.92
CA SER A 57 25.18 26.84 -8.62
C SER A 57 25.17 25.46 -7.94
N LYS A 58 26.10 25.20 -7.03
CA LYS A 58 26.19 23.96 -6.24
C LYS A 58 25.57 24.12 -4.84
N ASP A 59 25.29 25.35 -4.44
CA ASP A 59 24.64 25.65 -3.17
C ASP A 59 23.13 25.42 -3.25
N TYR A 60 22.66 24.27 -2.77
CA TYR A 60 21.24 23.90 -2.82
C TYR A 60 20.28 24.86 -2.09
N THR A 61 20.79 25.77 -1.26
CA THR A 61 19.99 26.82 -0.61
C THR A 61 19.83 28.08 -1.47
N SER A 62 20.66 28.22 -2.50
CA SER A 62 20.70 29.37 -3.40
C SER A 62 19.59 29.34 -4.46
N ASP A 63 19.21 30.51 -4.94
CA ASP A 63 18.39 30.70 -6.14
C ASP A 63 19.02 30.09 -7.40
N PHE A 64 20.35 30.07 -7.44
CA PHE A 64 21.11 29.61 -8.61
C PHE A 64 21.21 28.08 -8.71
N TYR A 65 20.81 27.35 -7.67
CA TYR A 65 20.81 25.90 -7.70
C TYR A 65 19.66 25.37 -8.52
N ARG A 66 19.99 24.59 -9.53
CA ARG A 66 19.01 23.93 -10.37
C ARG A 66 18.21 22.97 -9.50
N THR A 67 16.89 23.10 -9.51
CA THR A 67 15.93 22.30 -8.74
C THR A 67 15.82 22.64 -7.25
N ASN A 68 16.14 23.88 -6.85
CA ASN A 68 15.97 24.34 -5.45
C ASN A 68 14.51 24.36 -4.92
N GLU A 69 13.51 24.08 -5.75
CA GLU A 69 12.08 24.12 -5.38
C GLU A 69 11.81 23.25 -4.14
N TRP A 70 12.37 22.04 -4.06
CA TRP A 70 12.16 21.16 -2.91
C TRP A 70 12.61 21.77 -1.58
N TYR A 71 13.65 22.60 -1.58
CA TYR A 71 14.14 23.27 -0.37
C TYR A 71 13.16 24.35 0.06
N ARG A 72 12.70 25.17 -0.89
CA ARG A 72 11.83 26.33 -0.65
C ARG A 72 10.40 26.02 -0.28
N ILE A 73 9.93 24.80 -0.53
CA ILE A 73 8.57 24.37 -0.15
C ILE A 73 8.35 24.51 1.36
N TRP A 74 9.36 24.20 2.18
CA TRP A 74 9.23 24.21 3.64
C TRP A 74 10.31 25.04 4.36
N LEU A 75 11.42 25.38 3.68
CA LEU A 75 12.57 26.04 4.29
C LEU A 75 12.97 27.31 3.52
N PRO A 76 13.35 28.41 4.22
CA PRO A 76 13.27 28.57 5.67
C PRO A 76 11.82 28.57 6.17
N ASP A 77 11.62 28.19 7.43
CA ASP A 77 10.31 28.15 8.07
C ASP A 77 9.85 29.58 8.41
N GLU A 78 9.28 30.27 7.42
CA GLU A 78 8.78 31.63 7.56
C GLU A 78 7.37 31.61 8.16
N VAL A 79 7.27 31.97 9.45
CA VAL A 79 6.00 32.01 10.17
C VAL A 79 5.59 33.47 10.38
N ASP A 80 4.55 33.89 9.66
CA ASP A 80 4.09 35.29 9.59
C ASP A 80 3.46 35.82 10.91
N ARG A 81 3.06 34.95 11.84
CA ARG A 81 2.40 35.34 13.12
C ARG A 81 2.78 34.53 14.37
N ARG A 82 2.37 33.26 14.48
CA ARG A 82 2.60 32.41 15.66
C ARG A 82 3.03 31.00 15.25
N HIS A 83 4.02 30.45 15.92
CA HIS A 83 4.51 29.07 15.70
C HIS A 83 3.51 27.99 16.18
N ASP A 84 2.49 28.37 16.96
CA ASP A 84 1.47 27.47 17.54
C ASP A 84 0.48 26.88 16.51
N THR A 85 0.57 27.26 15.23
CA THR A 85 -0.34 26.73 14.18
C THR A 85 0.02 25.32 13.70
N LYS A 86 1.15 24.77 14.16
CA LYS A 86 1.62 23.43 13.76
C LYS A 86 0.89 22.35 14.53
N THR A 87 0.57 21.25 13.85
CA THR A 87 -0.12 20.10 14.42
C THR A 87 0.66 19.54 15.61
N THR A 88 0.00 19.43 16.75
CA THR A 88 0.59 18.91 17.99
C THR A 88 0.33 17.41 18.10
N TYR A 89 1.40 16.66 18.33
CA TYR A 89 1.40 15.24 18.62
C TYR A 89 1.67 15.01 20.10
N GLN A 90 1.05 13.96 20.63
CA GLN A 90 1.27 13.49 21.99
C GLN A 90 1.67 12.02 21.95
N VAL A 91 2.75 11.68 22.64
CA VAL A 91 3.26 10.31 22.74
C VAL A 91 3.39 9.94 24.20
N GLU A 92 2.74 8.86 24.59
CA GLU A 92 2.89 8.26 25.91
C GLU A 92 3.92 7.13 25.81
N ILE A 93 5.11 7.33 26.39
CA ILE A 93 6.21 6.36 26.39
C ILE A 93 6.22 5.61 27.72
N ARG A 94 6.24 4.29 27.65
CA ARG A 94 6.40 3.39 28.78
C ARG A 94 7.67 2.57 28.64
N TYR A 95 8.65 2.85 29.49
CA TYR A 95 9.95 2.18 29.44
C TYR A 95 9.94 0.81 30.15
N ALA A 96 11.00 0.03 29.94
CA ALA A 96 11.16 -1.31 30.53
C ALA A 96 11.08 -1.34 32.07
N ASN A 97 11.48 -0.24 32.73
CA ASN A 97 11.44 -0.07 34.19
C ASN A 97 10.03 0.31 34.73
N ASN A 98 8.98 0.27 33.90
CA ASN A 98 7.62 0.74 34.20
C ASN A 98 7.47 2.25 34.45
N THR A 99 8.44 3.09 34.10
CA THR A 99 8.22 4.55 34.12
C THR A 99 7.41 4.97 32.90
N ASN A 100 6.42 5.84 33.14
CA ASN A 100 5.61 6.44 32.08
C ASN A 100 6.02 7.91 31.93
N GLU A 101 6.31 8.31 30.71
CA GLU A 101 6.58 9.70 30.34
C GLU A 101 5.66 10.11 29.20
N THR A 102 5.12 11.32 29.26
CA THR A 102 4.30 11.87 28.19
C THR A 102 5.07 13.00 27.52
N PHE A 103 5.25 12.87 26.21
CA PHE A 103 5.92 13.85 25.38
C PHE A 103 4.91 14.50 24.45
N THR A 104 4.86 15.82 24.44
CA THR A 104 4.09 16.60 23.47
C THR A 104 5.04 17.34 22.57
N PHE A 105 4.88 17.19 21.27
CA PHE A 105 5.70 17.91 20.30
C PHE A 105 4.90 18.38 19.09
N HIS A 106 5.35 19.43 18.41
CA HIS A 106 4.75 19.91 17.18
C HIS A 106 5.43 19.24 15.98
N GLY A 107 4.63 18.73 15.05
CA GLY A 107 5.09 18.00 13.88
C GLY A 107 4.63 18.61 12.56
N PRO A 108 4.92 17.93 11.44
CA PRO A 108 4.24 18.19 10.17
C PRO A 108 2.73 17.93 10.31
N ARG A 109 1.96 18.34 9.30
CA ARG A 109 0.52 18.05 9.23
C ARG A 109 0.26 16.54 9.21
N GLY A 110 -0.86 16.09 9.76
CA GLY A 110 -1.22 14.67 9.66
C GLY A 110 -1.64 14.26 8.25
N ASN A 111 -1.55 12.96 7.97
CA ASN A 111 -1.87 12.40 6.64
C ASN A 111 -3.34 12.52 6.23
N ASP A 112 -4.24 12.69 7.18
CA ASP A 112 -5.67 12.94 6.98
C ASP A 112 -6.01 14.42 6.74
N GLU A 113 -5.06 15.34 6.93
CA GLU A 113 -5.26 16.77 6.70
C GLU A 113 -5.11 17.12 5.21
N ASN A 114 -5.82 18.16 4.76
CA ASN A 114 -5.70 18.68 3.39
C ASN A 114 -5.30 20.17 3.38
N PRO A 115 -4.11 20.55 2.84
CA PRO A 115 -3.07 19.66 2.32
C PRO A 115 -2.33 18.91 3.43
N GLY A 116 -1.92 17.67 3.13
CA GLY A 116 -1.25 16.75 4.07
C GLY A 116 0.24 17.08 4.31
N PRO A 117 1.03 16.14 4.90
CA PRO A 117 2.44 16.38 5.26
C PRO A 117 3.39 16.49 4.07
N VAL A 118 2.97 15.97 2.91
CA VAL A 118 3.83 15.84 1.72
C VAL A 118 3.39 16.84 0.67
N ASN A 119 4.34 17.68 0.26
CA ASN A 119 4.21 18.55 -0.89
C ASN A 119 5.04 18.02 -2.06
N TRP A 120 4.53 18.21 -3.26
CA TRP A 120 5.17 17.74 -4.49
C TRP A 120 5.84 18.89 -5.23
N THR A 121 7.01 18.62 -5.79
CA THR A 121 7.72 19.55 -6.70
C THR A 121 7.20 19.41 -8.12
N ARG A 122 7.56 20.36 -8.99
CA ARG A 122 7.35 20.21 -10.43
C ARG A 122 8.27 19.11 -10.97
N PRO A 123 7.82 18.31 -11.95
CA PRO A 123 8.68 17.33 -12.58
C PRO A 123 9.83 18.02 -13.33
N TYR A 124 11.03 17.47 -13.23
CA TYR A 124 12.22 18.02 -13.87
C TYR A 124 13.15 16.91 -14.37
N PHE A 125 14.00 17.23 -15.34
CA PHE A 125 14.99 16.29 -15.87
C PHE A 125 16.33 16.44 -15.15
N ASP A 126 16.82 15.34 -14.56
CA ASP A 126 18.06 15.33 -13.79
C ASP A 126 19.30 15.13 -14.69
N CYS A 127 19.82 16.22 -15.24
CA CYS A 127 21.00 16.20 -16.11
C CYS A 127 22.29 15.84 -15.35
N GLY A 128 23.06 14.88 -15.88
CA GLY A 128 24.43 14.58 -15.44
C GLY A 128 24.53 13.60 -14.26
N ARG A 129 23.39 13.20 -13.68
CA ARG A 129 23.32 12.19 -12.61
C ARG A 129 22.48 10.99 -13.05
N LEU A 130 21.16 11.07 -12.91
CA LEU A 130 20.26 9.99 -13.33
C LEU A 130 19.94 10.04 -14.82
N ASN A 131 20.04 11.21 -15.46
CA ASN A 131 19.63 11.46 -16.86
C ASN A 131 18.19 10.98 -17.15
N LYS A 132 17.29 11.24 -16.20
CA LYS A 132 15.88 10.84 -16.25
C LYS A 132 14.96 11.95 -15.75
N TRP A 133 13.70 11.88 -16.15
CA TRP A 133 12.64 12.69 -15.57
C TRP A 133 12.32 12.18 -14.17
N VAL A 134 12.29 13.09 -13.20
CA VAL A 134 11.97 12.78 -11.81
C VAL A 134 10.96 13.76 -11.25
N VAL A 135 10.23 13.31 -10.23
CA VAL A 135 9.41 14.17 -9.39
C VAL A 135 9.79 13.93 -7.94
N ALA A 136 9.83 14.98 -7.13
CA ALA A 136 10.20 14.87 -5.72
C ALA A 136 9.00 15.12 -4.80
N ALA A 137 8.83 14.22 -3.82
CA ALA A 137 7.96 14.39 -2.67
C ALA A 137 8.78 14.93 -1.48
N VAL A 138 8.26 15.96 -0.81
CA VAL A 138 8.99 16.70 0.24
C VAL A 138 8.15 16.79 1.50
N SER A 139 8.72 16.36 2.63
CA SER A 139 8.12 16.46 3.96
C SER A 139 9.06 17.18 4.93
N PRO A 140 8.57 18.10 5.79
CA PRO A 140 9.42 18.84 6.70
C PRO A 140 9.74 18.03 7.97
N VAL A 141 10.89 18.32 8.56
CA VAL A 141 11.30 17.81 9.87
C VAL A 141 11.13 18.92 10.88
N ALA A 142 10.20 18.73 11.82
CA ALA A 142 9.97 19.67 12.90
C ALA A 142 10.90 19.38 14.09
N ASP A 143 11.36 20.45 14.73
CA ASP A 143 12.15 20.41 15.96
C ASP A 143 11.69 21.56 16.88
N ILE A 144 11.74 21.33 18.19
CA ILE A 144 11.34 22.30 19.22
C ILE A 144 12.55 22.99 19.83
N TYR A 145 13.70 22.33 19.81
CA TYR A 145 14.91 22.86 20.40
C TYR A 145 15.76 23.51 19.31
N PRO A 146 15.83 24.85 19.22
CA PRO A 146 16.88 25.46 18.44
C PRO A 146 18.21 25.09 19.13
N ARG A 147 18.93 24.16 18.52
CA ARG A 147 20.34 23.86 18.82
C ARG A 147 20.64 23.04 20.10
N HIS A 148 19.76 22.14 20.55
CA HIS A 148 19.99 21.25 21.73
C HIS A 148 20.74 21.94 22.88
N THR A 149 20.49 23.24 23.10
CA THR A 149 21.19 23.99 24.12
C THR A 149 20.54 23.64 25.45
N GLN A 150 21.33 23.56 26.51
CA GLN A 150 20.78 23.45 27.87
C GLN A 150 19.91 24.67 28.26
N PHE A 151 19.96 25.75 27.46
CA PHE A 151 19.08 26.90 27.53
C PHE A 151 17.67 26.57 26.99
N ARG A 152 16.79 26.13 27.89
CA ARG A 152 15.38 25.77 27.63
C ARG A 152 14.40 26.97 27.69
N HIS A 153 14.88 28.20 27.61
CA HIS A 153 14.03 29.38 27.86
C HIS A 153 13.33 29.90 26.60
N ILE A 154 13.67 29.34 25.44
CA ILE A 154 13.11 29.73 24.14
C ILE A 154 12.85 28.45 23.34
N GLU A 155 11.60 27.99 23.37
CA GLU A 155 11.12 26.79 22.67
C GLU A 155 10.06 27.25 21.65
N TYR A 156 10.41 27.30 20.37
CA TYR A 156 9.45 27.51 19.29
C TYR A 156 9.57 26.40 18.24
N PRO A 157 8.46 25.75 17.88
CA PRO A 157 8.50 24.65 16.92
C PRO A 157 8.83 25.17 15.53
N THR A 158 9.98 24.79 14.99
CA THR A 158 10.46 25.22 13.69
C THR A 158 10.72 24.03 12.76
N TYR A 159 10.50 24.20 11.46
CA TYR A 159 10.97 23.22 10.49
C TYR A 159 12.48 23.42 10.29
N THR A 160 13.28 22.39 10.63
CA THR A 160 14.75 22.49 10.64
C THR A 160 15.43 21.71 9.52
N ALA A 161 14.71 20.82 8.86
CA ALA A 161 15.17 20.07 7.70
C ALA A 161 13.98 19.67 6.83
N ALA A 162 14.26 19.18 5.63
CA ALA A 162 13.28 18.59 4.73
C ALA A 162 13.80 17.24 4.26
N VAL A 163 12.91 16.24 4.24
CA VAL A 163 13.18 14.92 3.68
C VAL A 163 12.61 14.91 2.26
N VAL A 164 13.46 14.60 1.30
CA VAL A 164 13.12 14.59 -0.13
C VAL A 164 13.25 13.17 -0.67
N MET A 165 12.19 12.68 -1.31
CA MET A 165 12.22 11.43 -2.05
C MET A 165 11.94 11.71 -3.52
N GLU A 166 12.96 11.52 -4.36
CA GLU A 166 12.84 11.61 -5.81
C GLU A 166 12.41 10.26 -6.38
N MET A 167 11.41 10.30 -7.26
CA MET A 167 10.80 9.14 -7.88
C MET A 167 10.87 9.25 -9.40
N ASP A 168 10.94 8.09 -10.05
CA ASP A 168 10.96 7.97 -11.51
C ASP A 168 9.63 8.44 -12.09
N TYR A 169 9.67 9.52 -12.88
CA TYR A 169 8.47 10.14 -13.44
C TYR A 169 7.81 9.23 -14.48
N ASP A 170 8.59 8.39 -15.16
CA ASP A 170 8.09 7.49 -16.21
C ASP A 170 7.15 6.40 -15.66
N ARG A 171 7.13 6.20 -14.34
CA ARG A 171 6.24 5.25 -13.66
C ARG A 171 4.87 5.84 -13.32
N ILE A 172 4.66 7.13 -13.53
CA ILE A 172 3.38 7.80 -13.26
C ILE A 172 2.43 7.57 -14.43
N ASP A 173 1.22 7.12 -14.14
CA ASP A 173 0.18 6.96 -15.17
C ASP A 173 -0.32 8.32 -15.66
N ILE A 174 -0.52 8.44 -16.97
CA ILE A 174 -1.27 9.56 -17.54
C ILE A 174 -2.76 9.22 -17.59
N ASN A 175 -3.60 10.18 -17.22
CA ASN A 175 -5.05 10.03 -17.37
C ASN A 175 -5.51 10.74 -18.64
N GLN A 176 -5.87 9.96 -19.67
CA GLN A 176 -6.32 10.50 -20.95
C GLN A 176 -7.84 10.72 -21.04
N CYS A 177 -8.59 10.23 -20.05
CA CYS A 177 -10.05 10.30 -20.03
C CYS A 177 -10.53 11.75 -19.83
N PRO A 178 -11.73 12.09 -20.33
CA PRO A 178 -12.31 13.41 -20.07
C PRO A 178 -12.52 13.64 -18.57
N PRO A 179 -12.60 14.91 -18.12
CA PRO A 179 -12.91 15.22 -16.74
C PRO A 179 -14.26 14.62 -16.35
N SER A 180 -14.29 13.91 -15.22
CA SER A 180 -15.48 13.25 -14.68
C SER A 180 -15.50 13.32 -13.16
N GLN A 181 -16.58 12.88 -12.53
CA GLN A 181 -16.66 12.79 -11.07
C GLN A 181 -15.60 11.81 -10.55
N GLY A 182 -14.65 12.30 -9.75
CA GLY A 182 -13.45 11.56 -9.33
C GLY A 182 -12.16 11.96 -10.05
N ASN A 183 -12.25 12.73 -11.14
CA ASN A 183 -11.11 13.23 -11.92
C ASN A 183 -11.28 14.74 -12.24
N TYR A 184 -11.55 15.55 -11.22
CA TYR A 184 -11.75 17.00 -11.37
C TYR A 184 -10.44 17.82 -11.26
N GLY A 185 -9.33 17.17 -10.92
CA GLY A 185 -8.03 17.83 -10.76
C GLY A 185 -7.44 18.37 -12.06
N PRO A 186 -6.43 19.26 -11.98
CA PRO A 186 -5.73 19.75 -13.16
C PRO A 186 -5.02 18.59 -13.87
N ASN A 187 -5.43 18.30 -15.10
CA ASN A 187 -4.86 17.23 -15.91
C ASN A 187 -4.67 17.70 -17.36
N ARG A 188 -3.41 17.76 -17.81
CA ARG A 188 -3.06 18.21 -19.16
C ARG A 188 -3.44 17.22 -20.26
N PHE A 189 -3.59 15.94 -19.91
CA PHE A 189 -3.92 14.85 -20.85
C PHE A 189 -5.42 14.56 -20.91
N ALA A 190 -6.25 15.24 -20.11
CA ALA A 190 -7.68 15.02 -20.09
C ALA A 190 -8.30 15.22 -21.49
N GLY A 191 -9.17 14.29 -21.90
CA GLY A 191 -9.84 14.34 -23.20
C GLY A 191 -8.94 13.99 -24.40
N THR A 192 -7.76 13.43 -24.19
CA THR A 192 -6.89 12.95 -25.29
C THR A 192 -7.14 11.49 -25.66
N ALA A 193 -8.00 10.79 -24.93
CA ALA A 193 -8.37 9.42 -25.24
C ALA A 193 -9.09 9.34 -26.60
N ARG A 194 -8.72 8.36 -27.42
CA ARG A 194 -9.35 8.11 -28.73
C ARG A 194 -10.63 7.29 -28.64
N CYS A 195 -11.29 7.21 -27.47
CA CYS A 195 -12.58 6.53 -27.35
C CYS A 195 -13.63 7.21 -28.23
N LYS A 196 -14.53 6.43 -28.82
CA LYS A 196 -15.64 6.93 -29.63
C LYS A 196 -16.67 7.58 -28.72
N GLU A 197 -16.70 8.91 -28.64
CA GLU A 197 -17.58 9.62 -27.72
C GLU A 197 -19.07 9.35 -27.97
N GLU A 198 -19.49 8.92 -29.16
CA GLU A 198 -20.90 8.65 -29.42
C GLU A 198 -21.40 7.35 -28.75
N THR A 199 -20.54 6.33 -28.67
CA THR A 199 -20.92 4.96 -28.27
C THR A 199 -20.15 4.42 -27.07
N THR A 200 -19.03 5.05 -26.69
CA THR A 200 -18.11 4.61 -25.63
C THR A 200 -17.79 5.68 -24.59
N GLU A 201 -17.34 5.22 -23.44
CA GLU A 201 -16.93 5.98 -22.26
C GLU A 201 -15.51 5.53 -21.86
N CYS A 202 -14.68 6.47 -21.41
CA CYS A 202 -13.28 6.21 -21.07
C CYS A 202 -13.13 5.89 -19.59
N GLU A 203 -12.45 4.79 -19.28
CA GLU A 203 -12.08 4.37 -17.93
C GLU A 203 -10.55 4.28 -17.84
N PRO A 204 -9.88 5.02 -16.93
CA PRO A 204 -8.42 4.99 -16.81
C PRO A 204 -7.93 3.67 -16.23
N LEU A 205 -6.75 3.22 -16.66
CA LEU A 205 -6.07 2.05 -16.11
C LEU A 205 -4.88 2.49 -15.27
N HIS A 206 -4.72 1.91 -14.08
CA HIS A 206 -3.58 2.16 -13.18
C HIS A 206 -2.41 1.21 -13.46
N GLY A 207 -1.18 1.65 -13.19
CA GLY A 207 0.06 0.86 -13.37
C GLY A 207 0.53 0.74 -14.83
N TRP A 208 0.05 1.60 -15.72
CA TRP A 208 0.41 1.61 -17.14
C TRP A 208 1.72 2.34 -17.43
N GLY A 209 2.13 3.28 -16.57
CA GLY A 209 3.27 4.18 -16.73
C GLY A 209 2.97 5.40 -17.60
N PHE A 210 3.99 6.23 -17.82
CA PHE A 210 3.88 7.52 -18.50
C PHE A 210 3.83 7.36 -20.03
N ARG A 211 2.77 6.73 -20.53
CA ARG A 211 2.57 6.43 -21.95
C ARG A 211 1.09 6.42 -22.32
N ARG A 212 0.81 6.68 -23.60
CA ARG A 212 -0.55 6.64 -24.14
C ARG A 212 -1.14 5.23 -24.13
N GLY A 213 -2.47 5.16 -24.10
CA GLY A 213 -3.24 3.91 -24.09
C GLY A 213 -3.52 3.34 -22.70
N GLY A 214 -3.19 4.07 -21.63
CA GLY A 214 -3.48 3.71 -20.24
C GLY A 214 -4.94 3.91 -19.84
N TYR A 215 -5.86 3.48 -20.70
CA TYR A 215 -7.31 3.57 -20.50
C TYR A 215 -7.99 2.42 -21.24
N GLN A 216 -9.26 2.18 -20.95
CA GLN A 216 -10.12 1.31 -21.73
C GLN A 216 -11.41 2.04 -22.11
N CYS A 217 -11.92 1.78 -23.32
CA CYS A 217 -13.20 2.32 -23.77
C CYS A 217 -14.30 1.30 -23.47
N ARG A 218 -15.08 1.58 -22.43
CA ARG A 218 -16.30 0.85 -22.09
C ARG A 218 -17.44 1.34 -22.98
N CYS A 219 -18.44 0.51 -23.26
CA CYS A 219 -19.65 1.02 -23.90
C CYS A 219 -20.39 1.97 -22.96
N ARG A 220 -20.99 3.03 -23.52
CA ARG A 220 -21.89 3.91 -22.77
C ARG A 220 -23.15 3.15 -22.34
N PRO A 221 -23.84 3.60 -21.29
CA PRO A 221 -25.19 3.13 -20.99
C PRO A 221 -26.11 3.20 -22.22
N GLY A 222 -26.91 2.14 -22.43
CA GLY A 222 -27.73 1.99 -23.65
C GLY A 222 -26.97 1.47 -24.89
N TYR A 223 -25.67 1.17 -24.77
CA TYR A 223 -24.87 0.50 -25.80
C TYR A 223 -24.26 -0.80 -25.29
N ARG A 224 -23.89 -1.69 -26.20
CA ARG A 224 -23.26 -2.98 -25.91
C ARG A 224 -22.10 -3.29 -26.85
N LEU A 225 -21.24 -4.22 -26.43
CA LEU A 225 -20.18 -4.72 -27.28
C LEU A 225 -20.74 -5.50 -28.49
N PRO A 226 -20.08 -5.43 -29.66
CA PRO A 226 -20.38 -6.30 -30.79
C PRO A 226 -20.20 -7.77 -30.42
N GLY A 227 -20.91 -8.65 -31.12
CA GLY A 227 -20.94 -10.08 -30.83
C GLY A 227 -19.60 -10.81 -30.96
N LEU A 228 -18.55 -10.20 -31.54
CA LEU A 228 -17.19 -10.77 -31.65
C LEU A 228 -16.24 -10.27 -30.54
N VAL A 229 -16.58 -9.16 -29.88
CA VAL A 229 -15.71 -8.47 -28.92
C VAL A 229 -16.09 -8.89 -27.50
N ARG A 230 -15.10 -9.33 -26.73
CA ARG A 230 -15.32 -9.88 -25.37
C ARG A 230 -15.11 -8.90 -24.23
N ARG A 231 -14.29 -7.88 -24.45
CA ARG A 231 -13.83 -6.96 -23.40
C ARG A 231 -13.94 -5.52 -23.90
N PRO A 232 -14.00 -4.53 -22.99
CA PRO A 232 -13.81 -3.13 -23.35
C PRO A 232 -12.59 -2.94 -24.24
N TYR A 233 -12.65 -1.96 -25.14
CA TYR A 233 -11.55 -1.73 -26.08
C TYR A 233 -10.36 -1.14 -25.34
N LEU A 234 -9.24 -1.87 -25.29
CA LEU A 234 -8.03 -1.40 -24.65
C LEU A 234 -7.46 -0.19 -25.39
N GLY A 235 -7.14 0.88 -24.66
CA GLY A 235 -6.59 2.11 -25.20
C GLY A 235 -5.31 1.88 -25.99
N GLU A 236 -4.45 0.95 -25.58
CA GLU A 236 -3.25 0.55 -26.36
C GLU A 236 -3.59 0.13 -27.80
N LEU A 237 -4.67 -0.62 -27.99
CA LEU A 237 -5.10 -1.09 -29.31
C LEU A 237 -5.72 0.06 -30.11
N VAL A 238 -6.52 0.91 -29.45
CA VAL A 238 -7.16 2.07 -30.08
C VAL A 238 -6.11 3.09 -30.53
N GLU A 239 -5.07 3.32 -29.72
CA GLU A 239 -3.99 4.27 -30.01
C GLU A 239 -3.10 3.79 -31.15
N ARG A 240 -2.85 2.46 -31.26
CA ARG A 240 -2.07 1.85 -32.34
C ARG A 240 -2.84 1.62 -33.63
N ALA A 241 -4.17 1.68 -33.60
CA ALA A 241 -5.00 1.43 -34.77
C ALA A 241 -4.68 2.41 -35.91
N THR A 242 -4.63 1.89 -37.13
CA THR A 242 -4.60 2.71 -38.35
C THR A 242 -5.91 3.50 -38.48
N ALA A 243 -5.91 4.58 -39.28
CA ALA A 243 -7.11 5.37 -39.51
C ALA A 243 -8.29 4.50 -39.98
N ASP A 244 -8.06 3.62 -40.96
CA ASP A 244 -9.10 2.73 -41.49
C ASP A 244 -9.64 1.75 -40.45
N GLN A 245 -8.77 1.18 -39.61
CA GLN A 245 -9.19 0.31 -38.52
C GLN A 245 -10.00 1.06 -37.47
N TYR A 246 -9.60 2.30 -37.17
CA TYR A 246 -10.26 3.13 -36.16
C TYR A 246 -11.64 3.61 -36.60
N TYR A 247 -11.83 3.95 -37.88
CA TYR A 247 -13.14 4.40 -38.37
C TYR A 247 -14.15 3.27 -38.54
N ASN A 248 -13.69 2.05 -38.85
CA ASN A 248 -14.57 0.90 -39.09
C ASN A 248 -14.81 0.01 -37.85
N ASN A 249 -14.04 0.20 -36.77
CA ASN A 249 -14.13 -0.62 -35.55
C ASN A 249 -14.18 0.27 -34.30
N PHE A 250 -14.20 -0.38 -33.12
CA PHE A 250 -14.23 0.26 -31.80
C PHE A 250 -15.54 0.96 -31.42
N ASP A 251 -16.59 0.80 -32.24
CA ASP A 251 -17.93 1.25 -31.91
C ASP A 251 -18.68 0.22 -31.07
N CYS A 252 -19.55 0.71 -30.18
CA CYS A 252 -20.55 -0.11 -29.52
C CYS A 252 -21.88 -0.05 -30.26
N LEU A 253 -22.66 -1.14 -30.19
CA LEU A 253 -23.97 -1.23 -30.82
C LEU A 253 -25.05 -0.71 -29.86
N LYS A 254 -26.00 0.08 -30.37
CA LYS A 254 -27.12 0.57 -29.58
C LYS A 254 -28.04 -0.57 -29.15
N ILE A 255 -28.46 -0.57 -27.89
CA ILE A 255 -29.47 -1.48 -27.37
C ILE A 255 -30.84 -0.99 -27.86
N GLY A 256 -31.61 -1.88 -28.50
CA GLY A 256 -32.89 -1.50 -29.11
C GLY A 256 -33.96 -1.15 -28.08
N TRP A 257 -34.41 -2.15 -27.32
CA TRP A 257 -35.45 -2.00 -26.29
C TRP A 257 -34.83 -1.96 -24.90
N ILE A 258 -34.89 -0.81 -24.23
CA ILE A 258 -34.43 -0.64 -22.85
C ILE A 258 -35.63 -0.76 -21.90
N GLN A 259 -35.46 -1.48 -20.81
CA GLN A 259 -36.47 -1.71 -19.78
C GLN A 259 -36.31 -0.69 -18.65
N ARG A 260 -37.44 -0.27 -18.07
CA ARG A 260 -37.45 0.49 -16.81
C ARG A 260 -37.60 -0.45 -15.63
N LEU A 261 -36.97 -0.11 -14.51
CA LEU A 261 -37.13 -0.85 -13.27
C LEU A 261 -38.59 -0.72 -12.78
N PRO A 262 -39.20 -1.81 -12.29
CA PRO A 262 -40.53 -1.76 -11.69
C PRO A 262 -40.50 -0.97 -10.37
N VAL A 263 -41.58 -0.22 -10.11
CA VAL A 263 -41.74 0.60 -8.90
C VAL A 263 -42.12 -0.25 -7.69
N GLN A 264 -42.88 -1.33 -7.90
CA GLN A 264 -43.32 -2.25 -6.84
C GLN A 264 -42.58 -3.57 -6.99
N TRP A 265 -42.16 -4.14 -5.87
CA TRP A 265 -41.44 -5.40 -5.83
C TRP A 265 -42.32 -6.45 -5.18
N GLU A 266 -42.31 -7.65 -5.75
CA GLU A 266 -43.08 -8.78 -5.25
C GLU A 266 -42.12 -9.84 -4.70
N LYS A 267 -42.66 -10.77 -3.92
CA LYS A 267 -41.90 -11.96 -3.53
C LYS A 267 -41.60 -12.81 -4.75
N ALA A 268 -40.41 -13.42 -4.77
CA ALA A 268 -40.04 -14.34 -5.83
C ALA A 268 -41.00 -15.55 -5.86
N HIS A 269 -41.30 -16.05 -7.07
CA HIS A 269 -42.10 -17.25 -7.23
C HIS A 269 -41.46 -18.43 -6.46
N PRO A 270 -42.23 -19.26 -5.72
CA PRO A 270 -41.67 -20.31 -4.85
C PRO A 270 -40.69 -21.25 -5.55
N PHE A 271 -40.92 -21.55 -6.83
CA PHE A 271 -40.00 -22.33 -7.67
C PHE A 271 -38.60 -21.70 -7.82
N ILE A 272 -38.53 -20.38 -8.04
CA ILE A 272 -37.25 -19.67 -8.17
C ILE A 272 -36.51 -19.73 -6.83
N ARG A 273 -37.21 -19.47 -5.72
CA ARG A 273 -36.66 -19.59 -4.37
C ARG A 273 -36.07 -20.99 -4.14
N SER A 274 -36.79 -22.07 -4.48
CA SER A 274 -36.26 -23.43 -4.34
C SER A 274 -34.99 -23.68 -5.16
N LEU A 275 -34.87 -23.09 -6.36
CA LEU A 275 -33.69 -23.23 -7.19
C LEU A 275 -32.45 -22.55 -6.58
N TYR A 276 -32.62 -21.35 -6.02
CA TYR A 276 -31.54 -20.67 -5.29
C TYR A 276 -31.18 -21.41 -3.99
N MET A 277 -32.16 -21.95 -3.27
CA MET A 277 -31.94 -22.74 -2.07
C MET A 277 -31.18 -24.04 -2.33
N ASP A 278 -31.46 -24.72 -3.44
CA ASP A 278 -30.74 -25.94 -3.85
C ASP A 278 -29.31 -25.61 -4.32
N GLN A 279 -29.15 -24.55 -5.10
CA GLN A 279 -27.84 -24.10 -5.58
C GLN A 279 -26.92 -23.63 -4.44
N TYR A 280 -27.49 -22.92 -3.46
CA TYR A 280 -26.79 -22.30 -2.33
C TYR A 280 -27.27 -22.87 -0.99
N TYR A 281 -27.26 -24.20 -0.87
CA TYR A 281 -27.77 -24.91 0.31
C TYR A 281 -27.06 -24.50 1.62
N GLU A 282 -25.80 -24.07 1.54
CA GLU A 282 -25.00 -23.58 2.67
C GLU A 282 -25.55 -22.28 3.30
N TYR A 283 -26.44 -21.57 2.60
CA TYR A 283 -27.15 -20.40 3.12
C TYR A 283 -28.50 -20.76 3.74
N VAL A 284 -29.04 -21.95 3.47
CA VAL A 284 -30.28 -22.45 4.07
C VAL A 284 -29.98 -23.18 5.38
N ASN A 285 -29.03 -24.12 5.34
CA ASN A 285 -28.54 -24.85 6.50
C ASN A 285 -27.21 -24.23 6.96
N ALA A 286 -27.27 -22.97 7.37
CA ALA A 286 -26.09 -22.20 7.72
C ALA A 286 -25.48 -22.68 9.04
N THR A 287 -24.22 -23.12 9.00
CA THR A 287 -23.39 -23.30 10.20
C THR A 287 -23.00 -21.93 10.73
N THR A 288 -23.30 -21.65 11.99
CA THR A 288 -23.04 -20.35 12.61
C THR A 288 -21.83 -20.40 13.55
N GLY A 289 -21.22 -19.25 13.81
CA GLY A 289 -20.09 -19.14 14.75
C GLY A 289 -18.75 -19.60 14.15
N PRO A 290 -17.81 -20.10 14.97
CA PRO A 290 -16.45 -20.40 14.53
C PRO A 290 -16.39 -21.58 13.55
N GLU A 291 -17.35 -22.51 13.63
CA GLU A 291 -17.43 -23.67 12.72
C GLU A 291 -17.63 -23.26 11.25
N ALA A 292 -18.22 -22.08 11.00
CA ALA A 292 -18.40 -21.53 9.65
C ALA A 292 -17.06 -21.39 8.89
N LEU A 293 -15.96 -21.15 9.61
CA LEU A 293 -14.62 -20.99 9.04
C LEU A 293 -14.03 -22.29 8.46
N HIS A 294 -14.56 -23.46 8.85
CA HIS A 294 -14.02 -24.77 8.50
C HIS A 294 -14.87 -25.54 7.49
N THR A 295 -15.91 -24.90 6.95
CA THR A 295 -16.80 -25.50 5.96
C THR A 295 -16.15 -25.65 4.59
N GLU A 296 -16.45 -26.74 3.87
CA GLU A 296 -15.94 -26.95 2.50
C GLU A 296 -16.50 -25.93 1.50
N LYS A 297 -17.78 -25.56 1.66
CA LYS A 297 -18.43 -24.47 0.93
C LYS A 297 -18.69 -23.30 1.88
N PRO A 298 -17.95 -22.20 1.75
CA PRO A 298 -18.03 -21.10 2.71
C PRO A 298 -19.29 -20.27 2.51
N ASN A 299 -20.14 -20.21 3.53
CA ASN A 299 -21.17 -19.18 3.62
C ASN A 299 -20.50 -17.85 3.97
N THR A 300 -20.36 -16.98 2.96
CA THR A 300 -19.65 -15.71 3.12
C THR A 300 -20.28 -14.81 4.19
N TYR A 301 -21.61 -14.83 4.38
CA TYR A 301 -22.23 -13.99 5.40
C TYR A 301 -21.99 -14.49 6.81
N GLU A 302 -22.08 -15.81 7.06
CA GLU A 302 -21.83 -16.33 8.40
C GLU A 302 -20.37 -16.15 8.82
N ILE A 303 -19.42 -16.29 7.89
CA ILE A 303 -18.01 -15.98 8.14
C ILE A 303 -17.84 -14.51 8.51
N LEU A 304 -18.42 -13.59 7.74
CA LEU A 304 -18.35 -12.15 8.02
C LEU A 304 -19.08 -11.78 9.32
N ASN A 305 -20.22 -12.40 9.60
CA ASN A 305 -20.98 -12.22 10.83
C ASN A 305 -20.17 -12.69 12.03
N PHE A 306 -19.50 -13.84 11.95
CA PHE A 306 -18.60 -14.31 12.99
C PHE A 306 -17.48 -13.30 13.23
N ILE A 307 -16.75 -12.89 12.19
CA ILE A 307 -15.64 -11.93 12.28
C ILE A 307 -16.13 -10.60 12.90
N LYS A 308 -17.26 -10.07 12.45
CA LYS A 308 -17.86 -8.83 13.00
C LYS A 308 -18.45 -9.01 14.40
N SER A 309 -18.85 -10.22 14.78
CA SER A 309 -19.40 -10.52 16.11
C SER A 309 -18.33 -10.54 17.19
N VAL A 310 -17.08 -10.87 16.85
CA VAL A 310 -15.97 -10.84 17.81
C VAL A 310 -15.63 -9.40 18.14
N GLN A 311 -15.80 -9.06 19.41
CA GLN A 311 -15.62 -7.75 20.01
C GLN A 311 -14.70 -7.86 21.22
N PRO A 312 -14.12 -6.74 21.71
CA PRO A 312 -13.23 -6.76 22.86
C PRO A 312 -13.86 -7.39 24.11
N ASN A 313 -15.18 -7.29 24.25
CA ASN A 313 -15.91 -7.77 25.43
C ASN A 313 -16.23 -9.28 25.40
N ASN A 314 -16.17 -9.93 24.24
CA ASN A 314 -16.56 -11.34 24.08
C ASN A 314 -15.42 -12.25 23.60
N CYS A 315 -14.27 -11.69 23.20
CA CYS A 315 -13.17 -12.48 22.66
C CYS A 315 -12.65 -13.56 23.61
N SER A 316 -12.66 -13.32 24.92
CA SER A 316 -12.24 -14.30 25.94
C SER A 316 -13.18 -15.51 26.08
N LYS A 317 -14.35 -15.52 25.42
CA LYS A 317 -15.28 -16.66 25.43
C LYS A 317 -14.95 -17.70 24.35
N TYR A 318 -14.19 -17.32 23.33
CA TYR A 318 -13.82 -18.21 22.23
C TYR A 318 -12.50 -18.93 22.53
N ASN A 319 -12.29 -20.09 21.91
CA ASN A 319 -11.01 -20.78 22.05
C ASN A 319 -9.91 -20.00 21.33
N PRO A 320 -8.65 -20.05 21.80
CA PRO A 320 -7.55 -19.36 21.14
C PRO A 320 -7.40 -19.74 19.67
N SER A 321 -7.69 -20.99 19.29
CA SER A 321 -7.67 -21.46 17.89
C SER A 321 -8.66 -20.73 17.00
N ASP A 322 -9.84 -20.40 17.53
CA ASP A 322 -10.95 -19.79 16.78
C ASP A 322 -10.68 -18.30 16.51
N LEU A 323 -9.75 -17.71 17.28
CA LEU A 323 -9.26 -16.35 17.10
C LEU A 323 -8.12 -16.26 16.06
N PHE A 324 -7.69 -17.38 15.48
CA PHE A 324 -6.79 -17.41 14.33
C PHE A 324 -7.56 -17.82 13.08
N LEU A 325 -7.54 -16.97 12.06
CA LEU A 325 -8.15 -17.27 10.76
C LEU A 325 -7.20 -18.07 9.88
N ASN A 326 -7.78 -18.83 8.96
CA ASN A 326 -7.03 -19.51 7.93
C ASN A 326 -6.37 -18.48 6.97
N GLY A 327 -5.23 -18.86 6.40
CA GLY A 327 -4.42 -17.97 5.54
C GLY A 327 -5.03 -17.68 4.16
N ASP A 328 -6.14 -18.32 3.81
CA ASP A 328 -6.92 -18.08 2.60
C ASP A 328 -7.93 -16.93 2.77
N ILE A 329 -8.23 -16.52 4.01
CA ILE A 329 -9.14 -15.39 4.30
C ILE A 329 -8.47 -14.03 4.02
N ASN A 330 -7.14 -13.94 4.15
CA ASN A 330 -6.36 -12.73 3.85
C ASN A 330 -5.74 -12.73 2.45
N TYR A 331 -6.37 -13.41 1.50
CA TYR A 331 -5.95 -13.36 0.10
C TYR A 331 -5.88 -11.90 -0.39
N GLY A 332 -4.80 -11.58 -1.12
CA GLY A 332 -4.55 -10.22 -1.64
C GLY A 332 -3.90 -9.25 -0.64
N ALA A 333 -3.66 -9.66 0.62
CA ALA A 333 -2.99 -8.79 1.60
C ALA A 333 -1.58 -8.36 1.17
N GLU A 334 -0.85 -9.24 0.47
CA GLU A 334 0.51 -8.95 -0.01
C GLU A 334 0.53 -7.81 -1.03
N GLU A 335 -0.51 -7.69 -1.84
CA GLU A 335 -0.65 -6.65 -2.87
C GLU A 335 -1.27 -5.37 -2.30
N GLN A 336 -2.36 -5.50 -1.53
CA GLN A 336 -3.08 -4.33 -0.99
C GLN A 336 -2.32 -3.60 0.12
N PHE A 337 -1.53 -4.34 0.93
CA PHE A 337 -0.73 -3.77 2.02
C PHE A 337 0.77 -3.70 1.71
N GLU A 338 1.15 -3.77 0.43
CA GLU A 338 2.56 -3.75 0.00
C GLU A 338 3.30 -2.49 0.52
N ASN A 339 2.64 -1.33 0.48
CA ASN A 339 3.23 -0.06 0.91
C ASN A 339 3.52 -0.03 2.42
N GLN A 340 2.62 -0.55 3.24
CA GLN A 340 2.80 -0.64 4.69
C GLN A 340 3.93 -1.63 5.02
N ALA A 341 3.98 -2.77 4.33
CA ALA A 341 5.05 -3.75 4.47
C ALA A 341 6.42 -3.17 4.06
N LYS A 342 6.48 -2.35 3.01
CA LYS A 342 7.70 -1.62 2.60
C LYS A 342 8.22 -0.68 3.68
N MET A 343 7.37 -0.12 4.55
CA MET A 343 7.83 0.72 5.68
C MET A 343 8.61 -0.10 6.72
N ALA A 344 8.16 -1.32 7.01
CA ALA A 344 8.92 -2.24 7.87
C ALA A 344 10.26 -2.62 7.24
N VAL A 345 10.27 -2.93 5.94
CA VAL A 345 11.50 -3.24 5.19
C VAL A 345 12.46 -2.04 5.17
N ARG A 346 11.95 -0.81 5.00
CA ARG A 346 12.76 0.42 5.06
C ARG A 346 13.52 0.50 6.39
N LEU A 347 12.82 0.35 7.52
CA LEU A 347 13.47 0.42 8.83
C LEU A 347 14.43 -0.76 9.05
N ALA A 348 14.04 -1.98 8.67
CA ALA A 348 14.91 -3.15 8.75
C ALA A 348 16.21 -2.98 7.93
N ASN A 349 16.12 -2.36 6.74
CA ASN A 349 17.25 -2.08 5.89
C ASN A 349 18.11 -0.94 6.43
N PHE A 350 17.51 0.09 7.03
CA PHE A 350 18.24 1.14 7.75
C PHE A 350 19.08 0.55 8.89
N ILE A 351 18.47 -0.26 9.77
CA ILE A 351 19.17 -0.92 10.88
C ILE A 351 20.27 -1.83 10.34
N SER A 352 19.98 -2.61 9.28
CA SER A 352 20.95 -3.53 8.69
C SER A 352 22.15 -2.81 8.10
N ALA A 353 21.92 -1.71 7.39
CA ALA A 353 22.99 -0.87 6.86
C ALA A 353 23.83 -0.28 8.00
N PHE A 354 23.18 0.31 9.02
CA PHE A 354 23.89 0.92 10.14
C PHE A 354 24.78 -0.09 10.89
N LEU A 355 24.23 -1.27 11.24
CA LEU A 355 24.96 -2.30 11.99
C LEU A 355 26.07 -2.99 11.19
N GLN A 356 26.07 -2.89 9.86
CA GLN A 356 27.09 -3.50 9.01
C GLN A 356 28.19 -2.54 8.58
N ILE A 357 27.86 -1.26 8.42
CA ILE A 357 28.77 -0.23 7.90
C ILE A 357 29.43 0.55 9.03
N SER A 358 28.67 0.89 10.07
CA SER A 358 29.15 1.71 11.18
C SER A 358 29.83 0.83 12.23
N ASP A 359 31.11 1.11 12.50
CA ASP A 359 31.85 0.50 13.59
C ASP A 359 32.22 1.57 14.62
N PRO A 360 31.61 1.55 15.81
CA PRO A 360 31.90 2.54 16.87
C PRO A 360 33.35 2.53 17.37
N LYS A 361 34.12 1.47 17.08
CA LYS A 361 35.53 1.36 17.47
C LYS A 361 36.49 1.82 16.38
N GLU A 362 35.97 2.20 15.21
CA GLU A 362 36.79 2.66 14.10
C GLU A 362 37.47 3.99 14.44
N VAL A 363 38.77 4.07 14.14
CA VAL A 363 39.56 5.28 14.38
C VAL A 363 39.84 5.93 13.04
N PHE A 364 39.25 7.10 12.82
CA PHE A 364 39.48 7.89 11.62
C PHE A 364 40.67 8.85 11.81
N THR A 365 41.34 9.17 10.70
CA THR A 365 42.41 10.18 10.69
C THR A 365 41.84 11.59 10.80
N GLY A 366 42.53 12.47 11.52
CA GLY A 366 42.19 13.88 11.61
C GLY A 366 41.12 14.18 12.66
N LYS A 367 40.16 15.05 12.30
CA LYS A 367 39.08 15.46 13.21
C LYS A 367 37.90 14.50 13.23
N ARG A 368 37.87 13.51 12.35
CA ARG A 368 36.72 12.64 12.20
C ARG A 368 36.55 11.68 13.37
N VAL A 369 35.31 11.38 13.74
CA VAL A 369 34.94 10.45 14.83
C VAL A 369 33.98 9.41 14.28
N ALA A 370 34.07 8.18 14.80
CA ALA A 370 33.09 7.15 14.53
C ALA A 370 31.74 7.47 15.16
N ASP A 371 30.69 6.96 14.53
CA ASP A 371 29.34 7.08 15.06
C ASP A 371 29.19 6.20 16.31
N LYS A 372 28.37 6.68 17.24
CA LYS A 372 27.99 5.92 18.42
C LYS A 372 27.00 4.82 18.03
N PRO A 373 26.90 3.73 18.82
CA PRO A 373 25.86 2.73 18.61
C PRO A 373 24.46 3.36 18.73
N LEU A 374 23.47 2.72 18.10
CA LEU A 374 22.06 3.15 18.14
C LEU A 374 21.57 3.28 19.58
N THR A 375 20.93 4.40 19.89
CA THR A 375 20.37 4.66 21.23
C THR A 375 18.91 4.19 21.34
N GLU A 376 18.42 4.04 22.57
CA GLU A 376 17.02 3.66 22.83
C GLU A 376 16.06 4.67 22.21
N ASP A 377 16.28 5.98 22.44
CA ASP A 377 15.44 7.06 21.93
C ASP A 377 15.40 7.11 20.40
N GLN A 378 16.52 6.82 19.73
CA GLN A 378 16.57 6.74 18.26
C GLN A 378 15.66 5.62 17.76
N MET A 379 15.75 4.43 18.34
CA MET A 379 14.94 3.29 17.92
C MET A 379 13.45 3.46 18.27
N LEU A 380 13.16 4.08 19.40
CA LEU A 380 11.82 4.48 19.82
C LEU A 380 11.21 5.47 18.80
N GLY A 381 11.97 6.50 18.42
CA GLY A 381 11.56 7.49 17.42
C GLY A 381 11.36 6.91 16.02
N GLU A 382 12.27 6.05 15.55
CA GLU A 382 12.15 5.37 14.25
C GLU A 382 10.94 4.43 14.19
N THR A 383 10.66 3.71 15.29
CA THR A 383 9.47 2.85 15.37
C THR A 383 8.18 3.67 15.36
N LEU A 384 8.14 4.79 16.08
CA LEU A 384 7.02 5.71 16.10
C LEU A 384 6.77 6.34 14.71
N ALA A 385 7.83 6.69 13.99
CA ALA A 385 7.76 7.32 12.67
C ALA A 385 7.03 6.44 11.64
N ILE A 386 7.08 5.10 11.78
CA ILE A 386 6.33 4.19 10.91
C ILE A 386 4.82 4.42 11.04
N ILE A 387 4.30 4.49 12.27
CA ILE A 387 2.86 4.65 12.52
C ILE A 387 2.40 6.06 12.15
N MET A 388 3.23 7.07 12.43
CA MET A 388 2.93 8.44 12.06
C MET A 388 2.88 8.64 10.54
N GLY A 389 3.65 7.86 9.78
CA GLY A 389 3.73 7.96 8.32
C GLY A 389 2.48 7.46 7.59
N ASP A 390 1.77 6.46 8.11
CA ASP A 390 0.62 5.83 7.44
C ASP A 390 -0.52 5.49 8.41
N SER A 391 -1.73 6.00 8.12
CA SER A 391 -2.92 5.80 8.95
C SER A 391 -3.50 4.39 8.84
N LYS A 392 -3.12 3.58 7.85
CA LYS A 392 -3.51 2.17 7.78
C LYS A 392 -2.74 1.29 8.77
N ILE A 393 -1.57 1.73 9.24
CA ILE A 393 -0.76 1.01 10.23
C ILE A 393 -1.32 1.29 11.62
N TRP A 394 -1.68 0.23 12.36
CA TRP A 394 -2.24 0.33 13.71
C TRP A 394 -1.19 0.15 14.80
N SER A 395 -0.22 -0.72 14.58
CA SER A 395 0.97 -0.84 15.41
C SER A 395 2.21 -1.14 14.58
N ALA A 396 3.35 -0.82 15.15
CA ALA A 396 4.66 -1.11 14.62
C ALA A 396 5.59 -1.44 15.78
N GLY A 397 6.48 -2.40 15.59
CA GLY A 397 7.45 -2.78 16.61
C GLY A 397 8.80 -3.14 16.02
N THR A 398 9.87 -2.78 16.73
CA THR A 398 11.22 -3.21 16.40
C THR A 398 11.73 -4.15 17.48
N TYR A 399 11.82 -5.44 17.16
CA TYR A 399 12.08 -6.51 18.11
C TYR A 399 13.52 -7.00 17.98
N TRP A 400 14.33 -6.79 19.01
CA TRP A 400 15.72 -7.25 19.02
C TRP A 400 15.83 -8.66 19.60
N ASP A 401 16.69 -9.50 19.03
CA ASP A 401 16.99 -10.80 19.63
C ASP A 401 17.81 -10.63 20.93
N ARG A 402 17.86 -11.69 21.73
CA ARG A 402 18.48 -11.66 23.07
C ARG A 402 19.93 -11.17 23.01
N ASN A 403 20.25 -10.18 23.84
CA ASN A 403 21.57 -9.54 23.95
C ASN A 403 22.10 -8.96 22.63
N LYS A 404 21.22 -8.57 21.70
CA LYS A 404 21.62 -7.96 20.42
C LYS A 404 21.60 -6.44 20.43
N PHE A 405 20.86 -5.84 21.34
CA PHE A 405 20.87 -4.40 21.56
C PHE A 405 21.90 -4.01 22.63
N THR A 406 22.48 -2.81 22.53
CA THR A 406 23.54 -2.37 23.45
C THR A 406 23.03 -2.23 24.88
N ASN A 407 23.76 -2.79 25.85
CA ASN A 407 23.47 -2.72 27.28
C ASN A 407 22.07 -3.21 27.72
N ARG A 408 21.38 -4.01 26.88
CA ARG A 408 20.06 -4.59 27.19
C ARG A 408 20.00 -6.07 26.85
N THR A 409 19.30 -6.85 27.66
CA THR A 409 19.05 -8.27 27.39
C THR A 409 17.94 -8.45 26.37
N PHE A 410 16.85 -7.71 26.53
CA PHE A 410 15.73 -7.59 25.61
C PHE A 410 15.46 -6.10 25.39
N PHE A 411 15.12 -5.75 24.15
CA PHE A 411 14.68 -4.41 23.80
C PHE A 411 13.70 -4.54 22.64
N ALA A 412 12.49 -4.04 22.83
CA ALA A 412 11.44 -4.15 21.83
C ALA A 412 10.50 -2.94 21.91
N PRO A 413 10.89 -1.78 21.34
CA PRO A 413 9.99 -0.66 21.15
C PRO A 413 8.78 -1.09 20.32
N PHE A 414 7.59 -0.86 20.85
CA PHE A 414 6.30 -1.16 20.26
C PHE A 414 5.42 0.08 20.33
N ALA A 415 5.12 0.65 19.18
CA ALA A 415 4.23 1.77 19.04
C ALA A 415 2.85 1.28 18.61
N TYR A 416 1.78 1.93 19.06
CA TYR A 416 0.42 1.65 18.64
C TYR A 416 -0.51 2.85 18.82
N LYS A 417 -1.65 2.81 18.12
CA LYS A 417 -2.76 3.74 18.29
C LYS A 417 -4.06 3.00 18.59
N THR A 418 -4.99 3.67 19.25
CA THR A 418 -6.28 3.09 19.67
C THR A 418 -7.46 3.53 18.81
N GLU A 419 -7.34 4.69 18.15
CA GLU A 419 -8.37 5.25 17.29
C GLU A 419 -7.75 5.58 15.92
N LEU A 420 -8.60 5.68 14.89
CA LEU A 420 -8.18 6.06 13.54
C LEU A 420 -7.90 7.58 13.48
N ASN A 421 -6.87 7.99 12.73
CA ASN A 421 -6.49 9.40 12.51
C ASN A 421 -6.23 10.22 13.79
N THR A 422 -5.63 9.62 14.82
CA THR A 422 -5.26 10.34 16.03
C THR A 422 -3.97 11.15 15.87
N ARG A 423 -3.77 12.08 16.81
CA ARG A 423 -2.47 12.71 17.11
C ARG A 423 -1.86 12.23 18.42
N LYS A 424 -2.52 11.25 19.05
CA LYS A 424 -2.11 10.61 20.32
C LYS A 424 -1.64 9.20 20.01
N PHE A 425 -0.39 8.93 20.32
CA PHE A 425 0.26 7.64 20.12
C PHE A 425 0.76 7.09 21.46
N LYS A 426 0.84 5.76 21.54
CA LYS A 426 1.40 5.07 22.70
C LYS A 426 2.60 4.26 22.24
N LEU A 427 3.63 4.25 23.06
CA LEU A 427 4.89 3.58 22.80
C LEU A 427 5.32 2.86 24.06
N GLU A 428 5.67 1.59 23.96
CA GLU A 428 6.17 0.84 25.10
C GLU A 428 7.33 -0.08 24.74
N ASP A 429 8.21 -0.34 25.68
CA ASP A 429 9.22 -1.39 25.55
C ASP A 429 8.65 -2.72 26.07
N LEU A 430 8.40 -3.65 25.14
CA LEU A 430 7.85 -4.98 25.44
C LEU A 430 8.81 -5.87 26.24
N ALA A 431 10.08 -5.47 26.40
CA ALA A 431 11.03 -6.15 27.29
C ALA A 431 10.57 -6.19 28.77
N ARG A 432 9.58 -5.39 29.14
CA ARG A 432 8.92 -5.32 30.46
C ARG A 432 8.04 -6.54 30.77
N LEU A 433 7.55 -7.23 29.74
CA LEU A 433 6.56 -8.29 29.90
C LEU A 433 7.25 -9.55 30.43
N ASN A 434 6.93 -9.91 31.68
CA ASN A 434 7.54 -11.05 32.37
C ASN A 434 6.82 -12.38 32.12
N LYS A 435 5.60 -12.37 31.54
CA LYS A 435 4.88 -13.61 31.24
C LYS A 435 5.49 -14.28 30.00
N THR A 436 5.77 -15.57 30.10
CA THR A 436 6.39 -16.36 29.03
C THR A 436 5.65 -16.31 27.70
N GLU A 437 4.32 -16.21 27.73
CA GLU A 437 3.45 -16.14 26.54
C GLU A 437 3.44 -14.75 25.89
N GLU A 438 3.71 -13.70 26.68
CA GLU A 438 3.74 -12.31 26.23
C GLU A 438 5.12 -11.91 25.67
N VAL A 439 6.16 -12.71 25.92
CA VAL A 439 7.49 -12.44 25.37
C VAL A 439 7.46 -12.57 23.85
N TYR A 440 7.80 -11.47 23.17
CA TYR A 440 7.80 -11.40 21.71
C TYR A 440 8.70 -12.45 21.02
N THR A 441 9.76 -12.93 21.68
CA THR A 441 10.64 -13.96 21.13
C THR A 441 9.96 -15.30 20.92
N ASN A 442 8.86 -15.56 21.63
CA ASN A 442 8.11 -16.81 21.54
C ASN A 442 7.04 -16.77 20.45
N LYS A 443 6.72 -15.59 19.89
CA LYS A 443 5.73 -15.46 18.81
C LYS A 443 6.19 -16.22 17.56
N ASP A 444 5.23 -16.82 16.85
CA ASP A 444 5.52 -17.73 15.74
C ASP A 444 6.31 -17.06 14.61
N TRP A 445 5.95 -15.83 14.25
CA TRP A 445 6.64 -15.06 13.20
C TRP A 445 8.09 -14.75 13.56
N PHE A 446 8.40 -14.48 14.83
CA PHE A 446 9.78 -14.20 15.28
C PHE A 446 10.61 -15.47 15.24
N ARG A 447 10.06 -16.59 15.74
CA ARG A 447 10.70 -17.90 15.72
C ARG A 447 10.94 -18.37 14.28
N PHE A 448 9.96 -18.22 13.41
CA PHE A 448 10.04 -18.58 11.99
C PHE A 448 11.19 -17.83 11.30
N LEU A 449 11.25 -16.50 11.44
CA LEU A 449 12.32 -15.70 10.84
C LEU A 449 13.70 -16.01 11.43
N LYS A 450 13.79 -16.19 12.76
CA LYS A 450 15.03 -16.56 13.43
C LYS A 450 15.56 -17.92 12.96
N GLN A 451 14.68 -18.90 12.79
CA GLN A 451 15.03 -20.23 12.29
C GLN A 451 15.46 -20.18 10.82
N ARG A 452 14.69 -19.48 9.98
CA ARG A 452 14.96 -19.28 8.54
C ARG A 452 16.35 -18.68 8.31
N TRP A 453 16.74 -17.68 9.11
CA TRP A 453 17.99 -16.94 8.96
C TRP A 453 19.07 -17.32 9.98
N SER A 454 19.03 -18.54 10.50
CA SER A 454 20.01 -19.02 11.48
C SER A 454 21.38 -19.31 10.87
N THR A 455 21.43 -19.79 9.62
CA THR A 455 22.66 -20.31 9.00
C THR A 455 22.97 -19.77 7.61
N ASN A 456 21.95 -19.62 6.77
CA ASN A 456 22.05 -19.23 5.36
C ASN A 456 21.66 -17.75 5.16
N PHE A 457 22.54 -16.99 4.50
CA PHE A 457 22.34 -15.56 4.17
C PHE A 457 22.55 -15.25 2.69
N ASP A 458 22.74 -16.27 1.85
CA ASP A 458 23.09 -16.09 0.44
C ASP A 458 21.93 -15.54 -0.38
N ALA A 459 20.70 -15.77 0.08
CA ALA A 459 19.50 -15.20 -0.52
C ALA A 459 19.33 -13.69 -0.26
N LEU A 460 20.05 -13.10 0.70
CA LEU A 460 19.95 -11.67 0.99
C LEU A 460 20.52 -10.85 -0.15
N GLU A 461 19.86 -9.73 -0.44
CA GLU A 461 20.37 -8.80 -1.45
C GLU A 461 21.60 -8.07 -0.94
N LYS A 462 22.61 -7.99 -1.80
CA LYS A 462 23.85 -7.29 -1.54
C LYS A 462 23.78 -5.91 -2.17
N PHE A 463 23.76 -4.88 -1.33
CA PHE A 463 23.77 -3.49 -1.75
C PHE A 463 25.18 -2.93 -1.67
N PHE A 464 25.65 -2.33 -2.76
CA PHE A 464 26.95 -1.68 -2.84
C PHE A 464 26.81 -0.19 -2.60
N LEU A 465 27.76 0.38 -1.86
CA LEU A 465 27.77 1.76 -1.44
C LEU A 465 29.06 2.44 -1.89
N LYS A 466 28.89 3.49 -2.69
CA LYS A 466 29.95 4.40 -3.11
C LYS A 466 29.75 5.72 -2.40
N MET A 467 30.17 5.75 -1.14
CA MET A 467 30.03 6.90 -0.25
C MET A 467 31.17 7.92 -0.43
N LYS A 468 30.80 9.18 -0.59
CA LYS A 468 31.67 10.35 -0.55
C LYS A 468 31.20 11.25 0.59
N VAL A 469 32.10 11.55 1.51
CA VAL A 469 31.84 12.38 2.70
C VAL A 469 32.60 13.69 2.58
N ARG A 470 32.19 14.71 3.34
CA ARG A 470 32.98 15.93 3.50
C ARG A 470 34.32 15.61 4.12
N ASP A 471 35.38 16.28 3.67
CA ASP A 471 36.69 16.16 4.33
C ASP A 471 36.84 17.07 5.56
N ASP A 472 36.16 18.22 5.58
CA ASP A 472 36.22 19.18 6.66
C ASP A 472 34.84 19.64 7.18
N GLU A 473 34.85 20.35 8.32
CA GLU A 473 33.63 20.87 8.98
C GLU A 473 32.84 21.84 8.08
N MET A 474 33.54 22.59 7.21
CA MET A 474 32.95 23.60 6.35
C MET A 474 32.41 23.02 5.03
N GLY A 475 32.91 21.85 4.62
CA GLY A 475 32.46 21.14 3.43
C GLY A 475 33.07 21.66 2.13
N HIS A 476 34.36 21.99 2.08
CA HIS A 476 34.97 22.51 0.83
C HIS A 476 35.05 21.45 -0.28
N TYR A 477 35.32 20.19 0.09
CA TYR A 477 35.46 19.09 -0.88
C TYR A 477 34.93 17.77 -0.35
N LEU A 478 34.57 16.91 -1.31
CA LEU A 478 34.19 15.52 -1.09
C LEU A 478 35.42 14.62 -1.13
N ARG A 479 35.49 13.68 -0.20
CA ARG A 479 36.48 12.62 -0.14
C ARG A 479 35.79 11.26 -0.09
N HIS A 480 36.40 10.24 -0.69
CA HIS A 480 35.91 8.87 -0.56
C HIS A 480 35.92 8.41 0.89
N TYR A 481 34.88 7.68 1.29
CA TYR A 481 34.88 6.98 2.57
C TYR A 481 36.09 6.04 2.68
N GLU A 482 36.61 5.82 3.89
CA GLU A 482 37.84 5.07 4.11
C GLU A 482 37.72 3.62 3.63
N ARG A 483 36.52 3.04 3.78
CA ARG A 483 36.15 1.75 3.20
C ARG A 483 35.38 2.01 1.90
N TYR A 484 36.08 2.22 0.79
CA TYR A 484 35.46 2.50 -0.51
C TYR A 484 35.90 1.49 -1.58
N PRO A 485 34.96 0.81 -2.27
CA PRO A 485 33.51 0.77 -2.01
C PRO A 485 33.17 -0.12 -0.80
N THR A 486 32.06 0.19 -0.12
CA THR A 486 31.47 -0.66 0.92
C THR A 486 30.27 -1.44 0.39
N TYR A 487 29.84 -2.44 1.15
CA TYR A 487 28.58 -3.13 0.88
C TYR A 487 27.94 -3.59 2.17
N TYR A 488 26.63 -3.82 2.12
CA TYR A 488 25.87 -4.47 3.19
C TYR A 488 24.87 -5.45 2.57
N ARG A 489 24.40 -6.41 3.37
CA ARG A 489 23.33 -7.33 2.97
C ARG A 489 22.05 -7.00 3.71
N ALA A 490 20.91 -6.99 3.03
CA ALA A 490 19.64 -6.70 3.69
C ALA A 490 18.47 -7.51 3.11
N ALA A 491 17.32 -7.41 3.80
CA ALA A 491 16.11 -8.13 3.43
C ALA A 491 15.32 -7.38 2.36
N ASN A 492 14.64 -8.15 1.52
CA ASN A 492 13.62 -7.64 0.60
C ASN A 492 12.23 -7.98 1.12
N LEU A 493 11.20 -7.47 0.43
CA LEU A 493 9.81 -7.76 0.74
C LEU A 493 9.53 -9.28 0.78
N ASN A 494 10.08 -10.04 -0.17
CA ASN A 494 9.91 -11.49 -0.25
C ASN A 494 10.64 -12.27 0.87
N HIS A 495 11.56 -11.62 1.59
CA HIS A 495 12.30 -12.21 2.71
C HIS A 495 11.58 -12.04 4.05
N GLY A 496 10.54 -11.21 4.10
CA GLY A 496 9.66 -11.07 5.25
C GLY A 496 8.70 -12.25 5.40
N HIS A 497 7.80 -12.10 6.37
CA HIS A 497 6.78 -13.09 6.68
C HIS A 497 5.46 -12.40 7.02
N TRP A 498 4.40 -12.81 6.34
CA TRP A 498 3.03 -12.45 6.66
C TRP A 498 2.46 -13.45 7.67
N THR A 499 1.91 -12.95 8.77
CA THR A 499 1.19 -13.80 9.72
C THR A 499 -0.16 -14.21 9.16
N ARG A 500 -0.69 -15.33 9.66
CA ARG A 500 -2.13 -15.59 9.53
C ARG A 500 -2.91 -14.48 10.27
N PRO A 501 -4.12 -14.12 9.84
CA PRO A 501 -4.90 -13.11 10.55
C PRO A 501 -5.34 -13.64 11.90
N TYR A 502 -5.33 -12.78 12.91
CA TYR A 502 -5.76 -13.15 14.26
C TYR A 502 -6.44 -11.99 14.96
N TYR A 503 -7.26 -12.31 15.95
CA TYR A 503 -7.86 -11.32 16.82
C TYR A 503 -6.97 -11.11 18.05
N ASP A 504 -6.49 -9.89 18.25
CA ASP A 504 -5.63 -9.57 19.40
C ASP A 504 -6.48 -9.28 20.66
N CYS A 505 -6.95 -10.35 21.30
CA CYS A 505 -7.82 -10.28 22.48
C CYS A 505 -7.10 -9.77 23.73
N ASP A 506 -5.84 -10.14 23.95
CA ASP A 506 -5.07 -9.79 25.16
C ASP A 506 -4.15 -8.58 24.95
N GLY A 507 -3.68 -8.32 23.74
CA GLY A 507 -2.78 -7.22 23.44
C GLY A 507 -3.46 -5.86 23.31
N HIS A 508 -2.76 -4.90 22.72
CA HIS A 508 -3.20 -3.52 22.67
C HIS A 508 -4.21 -3.25 21.55
N LEU A 509 -4.26 -4.12 20.54
CA LEU A 509 -5.12 -3.95 19.37
C LEU A 509 -6.33 -4.87 19.48
N LYS A 510 -7.40 -4.44 20.13
CA LYS A 510 -8.61 -5.27 20.31
C LYS A 510 -9.46 -5.39 19.03
N GLN A 511 -8.88 -5.93 17.95
CA GLN A 511 -9.50 -6.10 16.64
C GLN A 511 -8.83 -7.23 15.84
N TRP A 512 -9.42 -7.59 14.70
CA TRP A 512 -8.80 -8.49 13.72
C TRP A 512 -7.65 -7.81 13.01
N VAL A 513 -6.48 -8.44 13.04
CA VAL A 513 -5.25 -7.86 12.52
C VAL A 513 -4.46 -8.85 11.66
N ILE A 514 -3.63 -8.30 10.79
CA ILE A 514 -2.60 -9.02 10.05
C ILE A 514 -1.27 -8.30 10.23
N THR A 515 -0.21 -9.07 10.47
CA THR A 515 1.13 -8.54 10.74
C THR A 515 2.10 -8.97 9.65
N TYR A 516 2.89 -8.01 9.15
CA TYR A 516 4.04 -8.28 8.31
C TYR A 516 5.32 -8.05 9.11
N ALA A 517 6.24 -9.02 9.04
CA ALA A 517 7.48 -9.03 9.79
C ALA A 517 8.71 -9.10 8.86
N ALA A 518 9.61 -8.12 8.96
CA ALA A 518 10.83 -8.01 8.17
C ALA A 518 12.09 -8.21 9.03
N PRO A 519 13.00 -9.16 8.70
CA PRO A 519 14.21 -9.40 9.47
C PRO A 519 15.30 -8.36 9.19
N PHE A 520 16.15 -8.08 10.18
CA PHE A 520 17.35 -7.25 10.01
C PHE A 520 18.61 -7.91 10.57
N PHE A 521 19.76 -7.53 10.01
CA PHE A 521 21.03 -8.24 10.18
C PHE A 521 22.18 -7.32 10.56
N GLY A 522 23.17 -7.87 11.26
CA GLY A 522 24.38 -7.14 11.63
C GLY A 522 25.56 -8.07 11.82
N TRP A 523 26.77 -7.52 11.87
CA TRP A 523 27.97 -8.34 12.13
C TRP A 523 27.99 -8.84 13.58
N ASP A 524 28.40 -10.08 13.77
CA ASP A 524 28.88 -10.56 15.06
C ASP A 524 30.37 -10.22 15.17
N SER A 525 30.72 -9.34 16.12
CA SER A 525 32.11 -8.91 16.35
C SER A 525 33.03 -10.05 16.75
N VAL A 526 32.50 -11.15 17.29
CA VAL A 526 33.30 -12.30 17.75
C VAL A 526 33.54 -13.29 16.61
N LYS A 527 32.49 -13.62 15.85
CA LYS A 527 32.54 -14.64 14.80
C LYS A 527 32.88 -14.11 13.41
N VAL A 528 32.88 -12.78 13.23
CA VAL A 528 33.09 -12.10 11.94
C VAL A 528 32.17 -12.69 10.85
N LYS A 529 30.92 -13.00 11.23
CA LYS A 529 29.87 -13.50 10.35
C LYS A 529 28.63 -12.62 10.48
N LEU A 530 27.88 -12.49 9.38
CA LEU A 530 26.57 -11.88 9.41
C LEU A 530 25.65 -12.70 10.31
N GLU A 531 24.86 -12.01 11.13
CA GLU A 531 23.98 -12.61 12.12
C GLU A 531 22.60 -11.93 12.06
N PHE A 532 21.55 -12.72 12.29
CA PHE A 532 20.22 -12.22 12.57
C PHE A 532 20.22 -11.42 13.89
N LYS A 533 19.77 -10.17 13.84
CA LYS A 533 19.73 -9.28 15.03
C LYS A 533 18.32 -9.04 15.53
N GLY A 534 17.30 -9.16 14.69
CA GLY A 534 15.92 -8.94 15.09
C GLY A 534 14.96 -8.79 13.91
N VAL A 535 13.78 -8.28 14.20
CA VAL A 535 12.65 -8.13 13.26
C VAL A 535 11.98 -6.77 13.46
N VAL A 536 11.62 -6.09 12.37
CA VAL A 536 10.66 -4.99 12.39
C VAL A 536 9.31 -5.54 11.94
N ALA A 537 8.25 -5.34 12.72
CA ALA A 537 6.91 -5.77 12.36
C ALA A 537 5.94 -4.59 12.29
N VAL A 538 5.01 -4.65 11.34
CA VAL A 538 3.91 -3.71 11.19
C VAL A 538 2.59 -4.46 11.15
N THR A 539 1.59 -3.92 11.81
CA THR A 539 0.28 -4.56 11.95
C THR A 539 -0.80 -3.66 11.38
N MET A 540 -1.63 -4.24 10.52
CA MET A 540 -2.74 -3.59 9.83
C MET A 540 -4.06 -4.22 10.29
N SER A 541 -5.17 -3.49 10.15
CA SER A 541 -6.50 -4.05 10.39
C SER A 541 -6.88 -4.98 9.23
N LEU A 542 -7.42 -6.16 9.56
CA LEU A 542 -7.96 -7.07 8.55
C LEU A 542 -9.16 -6.44 7.83
N LEU A 543 -9.95 -5.64 8.54
CA LEU A 543 -11.20 -5.08 8.02
C LEU A 543 -11.00 -4.03 6.92
N SER A 544 -9.78 -3.52 6.73
CA SER A 544 -9.45 -2.63 5.62
C SER A 544 -8.98 -3.35 4.35
N LEU A 545 -8.94 -4.69 4.36
CA LEU A 545 -8.63 -5.51 3.19
C LEU A 545 -9.88 -5.70 2.34
N ASP A 546 -9.79 -5.50 1.03
CA ASP A 546 -10.88 -5.80 0.09
C ASP A 546 -10.97 -7.29 -0.20
N LEU A 547 -12.19 -7.85 -0.18
CA LEU A 547 -12.45 -9.25 -0.50
C LEU A 547 -12.57 -9.48 -2.00
N ASN A 548 -11.93 -10.55 -2.49
CA ASN A 548 -12.11 -11.01 -3.87
C ASN A 548 -13.02 -12.25 -3.90
N GLN A 549 -14.27 -12.06 -4.31
CA GLN A 549 -15.25 -13.15 -4.44
C GLN A 549 -15.29 -13.78 -5.82
N CYS A 550 -14.56 -13.22 -6.79
CA CYS A 550 -14.63 -13.69 -8.16
C CYS A 550 -13.95 -15.07 -8.33
N PRO A 551 -14.32 -15.84 -9.37
CA PRO A 551 -13.69 -17.11 -9.65
C PRO A 551 -12.21 -16.94 -10.01
N ASP A 552 -11.35 -17.82 -9.49
CA ASP A 552 -9.93 -17.87 -9.82
C ASP A 552 -9.47 -19.33 -9.98
N ARG A 553 -8.19 -19.54 -10.30
CA ARG A 553 -7.57 -20.85 -10.49
C ARG A 553 -7.68 -21.67 -9.20
N HIS A 554 -7.96 -22.96 -9.34
CA HIS A 554 -8.23 -23.86 -8.21
C HIS A 554 -7.12 -23.87 -7.15
N TYR A 555 -5.84 -23.78 -7.54
CA TYR A 555 -4.69 -23.82 -6.63
C TYR A 555 -4.43 -22.52 -5.87
N VAL A 556 -5.11 -21.42 -6.20
CA VAL A 556 -4.96 -20.16 -5.47
C VAL A 556 -5.76 -20.23 -4.17
N PRO A 557 -5.12 -20.06 -2.99
CA PRO A 557 -5.81 -20.12 -1.69
C PRO A 557 -6.56 -18.80 -1.46
N ASN A 558 -7.87 -18.82 -1.67
CA ASN A 558 -8.77 -17.72 -1.37
C ASN A 558 -10.08 -18.34 -0.86
N ALA A 559 -10.46 -18.03 0.37
CA ALA A 559 -11.67 -18.56 1.00
C ALA A 559 -12.95 -18.09 0.29
N PHE A 560 -12.92 -16.93 -0.34
CA PHE A 560 -14.09 -16.31 -0.95
C PHE A 560 -14.19 -16.53 -2.45
N LYS A 561 -13.24 -17.24 -3.07
CA LYS A 561 -13.23 -17.42 -4.53
C LYS A 561 -14.50 -18.12 -5.04
N GLY A 562 -15.12 -17.54 -6.05
CA GLY A 562 -16.33 -18.09 -6.69
C GLY A 562 -17.57 -18.10 -5.79
N THR A 563 -17.58 -17.31 -4.71
CA THR A 563 -18.79 -17.06 -3.90
C THR A 563 -19.64 -15.91 -4.45
N ASP A 564 -19.24 -15.30 -5.56
CA ASP A 564 -20.03 -14.31 -6.28
C ASP A 564 -21.41 -14.86 -6.67
N LYS A 565 -22.40 -13.98 -6.71
CA LYS A 565 -23.79 -14.27 -7.07
C LYS A 565 -24.12 -13.82 -8.49
N CYS A 566 -23.12 -13.59 -9.33
CA CYS A 566 -23.34 -13.26 -10.73
C CYS A 566 -23.98 -14.44 -11.47
N ASP A 567 -24.88 -14.16 -12.41
CA ASP A 567 -25.45 -15.20 -13.26
C ASP A 567 -24.38 -15.72 -14.23
N LYS A 568 -23.90 -16.95 -13.98
CA LYS A 568 -22.80 -17.59 -14.73
C LYS A 568 -23.12 -17.85 -16.21
N ARG A 569 -24.39 -17.78 -16.61
CA ARG A 569 -24.82 -17.99 -18.00
C ARG A 569 -24.74 -16.72 -18.85
N SER A 570 -25.01 -15.57 -18.24
CA SER A 570 -25.13 -14.29 -18.94
C SER A 570 -24.08 -13.26 -18.55
N SER A 571 -23.38 -13.45 -17.42
CA SER A 571 -22.42 -12.50 -16.86
C SER A 571 -21.17 -13.17 -16.26
N TYR A 572 -20.14 -12.37 -15.99
CA TYR A 572 -18.92 -12.77 -15.31
C TYR A 572 -18.52 -11.75 -14.24
N CYS A 573 -17.79 -12.20 -13.22
CA CYS A 573 -17.38 -11.40 -12.07
C CYS A 573 -16.07 -10.64 -12.35
N VAL A 574 -16.01 -9.37 -11.94
CA VAL A 574 -14.79 -8.55 -11.89
C VAL A 574 -14.67 -7.90 -10.51
N PRO A 575 -13.54 -8.05 -9.79
CA PRO A 575 -13.39 -7.49 -8.45
C PRO A 575 -13.28 -5.96 -8.48
N ILE A 576 -13.73 -5.31 -7.40
CA ILE A 576 -13.66 -3.86 -7.20
C ILE A 576 -12.90 -3.58 -5.90
N SER A 577 -11.87 -2.74 -5.97
CA SER A 577 -11.13 -2.28 -4.79
C SER A 577 -11.83 -1.10 -4.08
N GLY A 578 -11.53 -0.91 -2.79
CA GLY A 578 -12.05 0.18 -1.96
C GLY A 578 -13.42 -0.07 -1.34
N ARG A 579 -13.90 -1.32 -1.29
CA ARG A 579 -15.18 -1.71 -0.66
C ARG A 579 -14.99 -2.23 0.77
N GLY A 580 -13.76 -2.44 1.21
CA GLY A 580 -13.40 -2.97 2.51
C GLY A 580 -13.69 -4.47 2.64
N PHE A 581 -13.65 -4.96 3.88
CA PHE A 581 -13.82 -6.38 4.19
C PHE A 581 -15.30 -6.79 4.25
N GLU A 582 -16.01 -6.58 3.14
CA GLU A 582 -17.43 -6.86 2.98
C GLU A 582 -17.73 -7.65 1.71
N ALA A 583 -18.84 -8.39 1.73
CA ALA A 583 -19.34 -9.08 0.54
C ALA A 583 -19.90 -8.08 -0.48
N GLY A 584 -19.87 -8.46 -1.76
CA GLY A 584 -20.32 -7.63 -2.88
C GLY A 584 -19.24 -6.72 -3.46
N GLY A 585 -17.96 -6.92 -3.10
CA GLY A 585 -16.79 -6.20 -3.66
C GLY A 585 -16.47 -6.54 -5.12
N TYR A 586 -17.48 -6.67 -5.97
CA TYR A 586 -17.35 -7.05 -7.38
C TYR A 586 -18.46 -6.43 -8.23
N LYS A 587 -18.27 -6.44 -9.55
CA LYS A 587 -19.32 -6.16 -10.54
C LYS A 587 -19.57 -7.39 -11.40
N CYS A 588 -20.83 -7.60 -11.76
CA CYS A 588 -21.24 -8.60 -12.74
C CYS A 588 -21.33 -7.94 -14.12
N GLU A 589 -20.32 -8.14 -14.96
CA GLU A 589 -20.29 -7.65 -16.33
C GLU A 589 -20.89 -8.68 -17.30
N CYS A 590 -21.64 -8.23 -18.29
CA CYS A 590 -22.28 -9.13 -19.24
C CYS A 590 -21.28 -9.84 -20.15
N LEU A 591 -21.53 -11.12 -20.43
CA LEU A 591 -20.75 -11.93 -21.36
C LEU A 591 -20.93 -11.45 -22.82
N GLN A 592 -20.03 -11.90 -23.67
CA GLN A 592 -20.12 -11.70 -25.12
C GLN A 592 -21.47 -12.19 -25.67
N GLY A 593 -22.16 -11.33 -26.42
CA GLY A 593 -23.49 -11.63 -26.96
C GLY A 593 -24.65 -11.39 -25.98
N TYR A 594 -24.37 -10.88 -24.78
CA TYR A 594 -25.37 -10.42 -23.83
C TYR A 594 -25.31 -8.89 -23.67
N GLU A 595 -26.41 -8.30 -23.18
CA GLU A 595 -26.56 -6.86 -23.00
C GLU A 595 -27.24 -6.54 -21.67
N TYR A 596 -26.88 -5.40 -21.08
CA TYR A 596 -27.52 -4.86 -19.89
C TYR A 596 -28.84 -4.18 -20.29
N PRO A 597 -30.01 -4.67 -19.84
CA PRO A 597 -31.28 -4.27 -20.45
C PRO A 597 -31.94 -3.04 -19.81
N PHE A 598 -31.39 -2.45 -18.74
CA PHE A 598 -32.06 -1.40 -17.95
C PHE A 598 -31.61 0.03 -18.28
N GLU A 599 -32.51 1.00 -18.04
CA GLU A 599 -32.27 2.45 -18.15
C GLU A 599 -31.53 2.97 -16.90
N ASP A 600 -30.28 2.55 -16.71
CA ASP A 600 -29.41 3.01 -15.62
C ASP A 600 -28.13 3.67 -16.16
N GLU A 601 -27.42 4.44 -15.33
CA GLU A 601 -26.13 5.07 -15.68
C GLU A 601 -24.95 4.07 -15.68
N ILE A 602 -25.22 2.81 -15.34
CA ILE A 602 -24.24 1.72 -15.26
C ILE A 602 -24.52 0.65 -16.33
N THR A 603 -23.50 -0.14 -16.66
CA THR A 603 -23.58 -1.22 -17.66
C THR A 603 -23.34 -2.61 -17.06
N TYR A 604 -23.39 -2.71 -15.73
CA TYR A 604 -23.09 -3.90 -14.97
C TYR A 604 -23.98 -3.93 -13.73
N TYR A 605 -24.08 -5.07 -13.06
CA TYR A 605 -24.75 -5.16 -11.76
C TYR A 605 -23.74 -5.03 -10.62
N ASP A 606 -23.99 -4.11 -9.69
CA ASP A 606 -23.16 -3.94 -8.50
C ASP A 606 -23.34 -5.14 -7.56
N GLY A 607 -22.24 -5.78 -7.18
CA GLY A 607 -22.21 -6.96 -6.34
C GLY A 607 -22.86 -6.75 -4.98
N GLN A 608 -22.75 -5.57 -4.36
CA GLN A 608 -23.41 -5.32 -3.06
C GLN A 608 -24.94 -5.39 -3.19
N ILE A 609 -25.48 -4.91 -4.31
CA ILE A 609 -26.91 -5.00 -4.59
C ILE A 609 -27.30 -6.45 -4.88
N VAL A 610 -26.51 -7.17 -5.69
CA VAL A 610 -26.77 -8.58 -6.01
C VAL A 610 -26.79 -9.44 -4.75
N GLU A 611 -25.82 -9.24 -3.86
CA GLU A 611 -25.73 -9.91 -2.55
C GLU A 611 -26.94 -9.56 -1.66
N ALA A 612 -27.34 -8.29 -1.57
CA ALA A 612 -28.52 -7.89 -0.79
C ALA A 612 -29.83 -8.53 -1.32
N GLU A 613 -30.02 -8.56 -2.63
CA GLU A 613 -31.16 -9.20 -3.27
C GLU A 613 -31.15 -10.72 -3.08
N PHE A 614 -29.97 -11.33 -3.11
CA PHE A 614 -29.80 -12.74 -2.75
C PHE A 614 -30.19 -13.00 -1.29
N GLN A 615 -29.86 -12.13 -0.34
CA GLN A 615 -30.34 -12.29 1.04
C GLN A 615 -31.87 -12.21 1.12
N ASN A 616 -32.50 -11.30 0.37
CA ASN A 616 -33.96 -11.19 0.32
C ASN A 616 -34.60 -12.49 -0.19
N ILE A 617 -34.03 -13.15 -1.20
CA ILE A 617 -34.56 -14.42 -1.70
C ILE A 617 -34.45 -15.55 -0.68
N ILE A 618 -33.41 -15.58 0.17
CA ILE A 618 -33.26 -16.58 1.25
C ILE A 618 -34.24 -16.29 2.39
N GLN A 619 -34.44 -15.01 2.75
CA GLN A 619 -35.31 -14.58 3.85
C GLN A 619 -36.82 -14.50 3.50
N ASP A 620 -37.21 -14.80 2.25
CA ASP A 620 -38.59 -14.74 1.75
C ASP A 620 -39.18 -13.32 1.74
N LYS A 621 -38.32 -12.35 1.42
CA LYS A 621 -38.71 -10.94 1.26
C LYS A 621 -38.91 -10.62 -0.22
N GLU A 622 -39.46 -9.43 -0.47
CA GLU A 622 -39.56 -8.86 -1.82
C GLU A 622 -38.16 -8.75 -2.44
N THR A 623 -38.01 -9.20 -3.68
CA THR A 623 -36.70 -9.22 -4.35
C THR A 623 -36.83 -9.07 -5.86
N ARG A 624 -35.80 -8.49 -6.46
CA ARG A 624 -35.63 -8.39 -7.92
C ARG A 624 -34.48 -9.24 -8.44
N ILE A 625 -34.03 -10.27 -7.71
CA ILE A 625 -32.88 -11.10 -8.09
C ILE A 625 -32.98 -11.72 -9.50
N ASP A 626 -34.19 -12.02 -9.98
CA ASP A 626 -34.39 -12.57 -11.33
C ASP A 626 -34.03 -11.57 -12.45
N MET A 627 -34.02 -10.27 -12.15
CA MET A 627 -33.61 -9.21 -13.06
C MET A 627 -32.09 -9.06 -13.17
N PHE A 628 -31.30 -9.69 -12.28
CA PHE A 628 -29.83 -9.63 -12.28
C PHE A 628 -29.21 -10.62 -13.26
N LYS A 629 -29.75 -10.65 -14.48
CA LYS A 629 -29.29 -11.49 -15.58
C LYS A 629 -29.19 -10.63 -16.82
N CYS A 630 -28.08 -10.73 -17.54
CA CYS A 630 -27.96 -10.03 -18.80
C CYS A 630 -28.88 -10.67 -19.84
N ARG A 631 -29.46 -9.85 -20.72
CA ARG A 631 -30.35 -10.31 -21.78
C ARG A 631 -29.52 -10.75 -22.98
N LEU A 632 -29.98 -11.77 -23.72
CA LEU A 632 -29.36 -12.12 -25.00
C LEU A 632 -29.50 -10.96 -26.00
N ALA A 633 -28.38 -10.50 -26.54
CA ALA A 633 -28.35 -9.37 -27.45
C ALA A 633 -29.14 -9.66 -28.73
N GLY A 634 -30.01 -8.73 -29.13
CA GLY A 634 -30.80 -8.86 -30.35
C GLY A 634 -32.03 -9.78 -30.24
N ALA A 635 -32.32 -10.37 -29.09
CA ALA A 635 -33.53 -11.18 -28.88
C ALA A 635 -34.83 -10.38 -29.14
N ALA A 636 -34.82 -9.06 -28.90
CA ALA A 636 -35.96 -8.18 -29.20
C ALA A 636 -36.12 -7.84 -30.71
N ALA A 637 -35.13 -8.16 -31.55
CA ALA A 637 -35.23 -7.97 -33.01
C ALA A 637 -35.93 -9.15 -33.70
N ILE A 638 -36.15 -10.27 -33.00
CA ILE A 638 -36.93 -11.39 -33.47
C ILE A 638 -38.41 -11.02 -33.32
N GLN A 639 -38.91 -10.18 -34.22
CA GLN A 639 -40.34 -10.11 -34.48
C GLN A 639 -40.73 -11.43 -35.15
N SER A 640 -41.57 -12.23 -34.49
CA SER A 640 -42.20 -13.37 -35.12
C SER A 640 -43.01 -12.86 -36.32
N SER A 641 -42.53 -13.14 -37.53
CA SER A 641 -43.31 -12.83 -38.73
C SER A 641 -44.59 -13.65 -38.67
N PHE A 642 -45.73 -12.95 -38.58
CA PHE A 642 -47.06 -13.56 -38.55
C PHE A 642 -47.26 -14.57 -39.70
N VAL A 643 -46.61 -14.33 -40.84
CA VAL A 643 -46.63 -15.20 -42.03
C VAL A 643 -45.95 -16.55 -41.76
N ILE A 644 -44.84 -16.57 -41.03
CA ILE A 644 -44.12 -17.81 -40.71
C ILE A 644 -44.89 -18.63 -39.68
N VAL A 645 -45.43 -17.97 -38.66
CA VAL A 645 -46.27 -18.64 -37.65
C VAL A 645 -47.55 -19.19 -38.29
N ALA A 646 -48.20 -18.42 -39.16
CA ALA A 646 -49.37 -18.87 -39.92
C ALA A 646 -49.04 -20.01 -40.88
N MET A 647 -47.89 -19.98 -41.58
CA MET A 647 -47.48 -21.09 -42.45
C MET A 647 -47.18 -22.37 -41.66
N VAL A 648 -46.50 -22.27 -40.53
CA VAL A 648 -46.23 -23.44 -39.67
C VAL A 648 -47.53 -24.02 -39.10
N LEU A 649 -48.46 -23.16 -38.66
CA LEU A 649 -49.80 -23.59 -38.24
C LEU A 649 -50.59 -24.22 -39.39
N PHE A 650 -50.50 -23.67 -40.60
CA PHE A 650 -51.19 -24.21 -41.78
C PHE A 650 -50.60 -25.57 -42.22
N ILE A 651 -49.28 -25.73 -42.13
CA ILE A 651 -48.60 -27.00 -42.38
C ILE A 651 -48.98 -28.04 -41.33
N LEU A 652 -49.03 -27.66 -40.04
CA LEU A 652 -49.47 -28.53 -38.95
C LEU A 652 -50.96 -28.91 -39.06
N MET A 653 -51.81 -28.02 -39.58
CA MET A 653 -53.22 -28.32 -39.87
C MET A 653 -53.40 -29.24 -41.08
N LYS A 654 -52.50 -29.20 -42.07
CA LYS A 654 -52.52 -30.11 -43.24
C LYS A 654 -51.90 -31.48 -42.97
N LEU A 655 -51.06 -31.60 -41.94
CA LEU A 655 -50.46 -32.86 -41.49
C LEU A 655 -51.36 -33.65 -40.53
N ARG A 656 -52.58 -33.17 -40.27
CA ARG A 656 -53.57 -33.81 -39.41
C ARG A 656 -54.63 -34.53 -40.21
#